data_AF-A0A1T4XSI5-F1
#
_entry.id   AF-A0A1T4XSI5-F1
#
_cell.length_a   1.000
_cell.length_b   1.000
_cell.length_c   1.000
_cell.angle_alpha   90.00
_cell.angle_beta   90.00
_cell.angle_gamma   90.00
#
_symmetry.space_group_name_H-M   'P 1'
#
loop_
_entity.id
_entity.type
_entity.pdbx_description
1 polymer ?
#
loop_
_entity_poly.entity_id
_entity_poly.type
_entity_poly.pdbx_seq_one_letter_code
_entity_poly.pdbx_strand_id
1 'polypeptide(L)'
;MKAFLLTLLPGLTLLTTSLPAAEMTAATRRIDELLARGWEKHHLQPHAPVGDEVFLRRAYLTVVGRIPTLDEARSFLAWQEPTKREKLIDSLLASEGYVHHFFNYWADVFRAQSQGVADSTTAQNYLNYLRQALRDNKPYDQLARELVSSEGACFENGAIGYYMRDRGMPLDNLSNTTRIFLGTRMECAQCHDHPFDKWTQKQFYEMAAFTHNMTASAYRSPGAEEVQKLIRQDKSLDKETQDLMRQAITEVTRPLRDTWVKQNKAALRLPHDYKYPDAKPKDVVQASVMFGKPVSLTKDANQAKVFSAWLTARDNPRFTTVIVNRLWKKVFGLGLIEPLDELMDGSVAANPELEAFLERQMVSMKYDMKAFLKMLLTTQTFARVSLPEVGMGEPCYFQGPVFRRMSAEQAWDSLVTLVNPEPDSINWTAREREKRELDNRRQLAGLLDLTEAPLLFEASERVAVAMREQNKEFDQLRKELDVARAQEDKDKAKEIQRRLGESQRILRQTVSRCFYEAAQKSNNKEVQAKLAEVGGDGPMEMAMMSLMESARVDASDMPGEVMDLQQVQADAKRLGIQDQKTLKSYVTYRKNLHQTWSRAAELTSPAPRGHFLREYGQSDRDVIENSSDEASVPQALAMMNSSLVSQITGGWSVLSMNLRQAKTDEEKLEVLYLSIFSRLPTEHERDVMSQRLESYAGRQTRWEDVALAALSTQQFLFVK
;
A
#
# COMPACT_ATOMS: atom_id res chain seq x y z
N MET A 1 -34.14 -12.66 -1.41
CA MET A 1 -33.71 -11.95 -2.63
C MET A 1 -34.56 -10.69 -2.82
N LYS A 2 -34.03 -9.52 -2.47
CA LYS A 2 -34.46 -8.22 -3.03
C LYS A 2 -33.20 -7.58 -3.58
N ALA A 3 -33.20 -7.36 -4.89
CA ALA A 3 -32.09 -6.80 -5.64
C ALA A 3 -31.84 -5.35 -5.19
N PHE A 4 -30.64 -5.06 -4.71
CA PHE A 4 -30.10 -3.70 -4.67
C PHE A 4 -29.42 -3.47 -6.02
N LEU A 5 -30.11 -2.75 -6.91
CA LEU A 5 -29.48 -2.15 -8.08
C LEU A 5 -28.65 -0.95 -7.59
N LEU A 6 -27.33 -1.08 -7.58
CA LEU A 6 -26.44 0.08 -7.53
C LEU A 6 -26.48 0.76 -8.90
N THR A 7 -26.86 2.04 -8.92
CA THR A 7 -26.74 2.93 -10.07
C THR A 7 -25.26 3.17 -10.39
N LEU A 8 -24.79 2.59 -11.49
CA LEU A 8 -23.47 2.85 -12.09
C LEU A 8 -23.41 4.29 -12.63
N LEU A 9 -22.48 5.09 -12.13
CA LEU A 9 -22.01 6.30 -12.80
C LEU A 9 -21.24 5.91 -14.08
N PRO A 10 -21.40 6.61 -15.22
CA PRO A 10 -20.73 6.24 -16.47
C PRO A 10 -19.28 6.74 -16.45
N GLY A 11 -18.37 5.92 -15.94
CA GLY A 11 -16.94 6.04 -16.20
C GLY A 11 -16.58 5.30 -17.49
N LEU A 12 -15.72 5.89 -18.32
CA LEU A 12 -15.16 5.29 -19.55
C LEU A 12 -14.82 3.81 -19.33
N THR A 13 -15.57 2.91 -19.97
CA THR A 13 -15.32 1.47 -19.94
C THR A 13 -14.13 1.19 -20.86
N LEU A 14 -12.94 1.09 -20.26
CA LEU A 14 -11.85 0.32 -20.88
C LEU A 14 -12.36 -1.11 -20.99
N LEU A 15 -12.68 -1.55 -22.21
CA LEU A 15 -13.00 -2.93 -22.54
C LEU A 15 -11.82 -3.82 -22.12
N THR A 16 -11.91 -4.41 -20.93
CA THR A 16 -11.00 -5.45 -20.49
C THR A 16 -11.24 -6.67 -21.37
N THR A 17 -10.27 -6.99 -22.23
CA THR A 17 -10.29 -8.23 -23.01
C THR A 17 -9.96 -9.39 -22.08
N SER A 18 -10.92 -9.80 -21.25
CA SER A 18 -10.84 -11.06 -20.52
C SER A 18 -10.84 -12.22 -21.52
N LEU A 19 -10.11 -13.29 -21.21
CA LEU A 19 -10.16 -14.51 -22.02
C LEU A 19 -11.61 -15.01 -22.08
N PRO A 20 -12.12 -15.46 -23.24
CA PRO A 20 -13.41 -16.12 -23.33
C PRO A 20 -13.51 -17.27 -22.33
N ALA A 21 -14.69 -17.47 -21.72
CA ALA A 21 -14.90 -18.47 -20.68
C ALA A 21 -14.45 -19.88 -21.09
N ALA A 22 -14.68 -20.28 -22.35
CA ALA A 22 -14.23 -21.57 -22.87
C ALA A 22 -12.70 -21.73 -22.90
N GLU A 23 -11.97 -20.67 -23.25
CA GLU A 23 -10.50 -20.65 -23.25
C GLU A 23 -9.96 -20.71 -21.82
N MET A 24 -10.62 -20.00 -20.88
CA MET A 24 -10.30 -20.09 -19.45
C MET A 24 -10.46 -21.52 -18.93
N THR A 25 -11.60 -22.17 -19.20
CA THR A 25 -11.84 -23.57 -18.78
C THR A 25 -10.81 -24.53 -19.37
N ALA A 26 -10.46 -24.37 -20.65
CA ALA A 26 -9.45 -25.20 -21.30
C ALA A 26 -8.07 -25.01 -20.68
N ALA A 27 -7.70 -23.76 -20.37
CA ALA A 27 -6.43 -23.44 -19.73
C ALA A 27 -6.33 -24.01 -18.32
N THR A 28 -7.37 -23.85 -17.50
CA THR A 28 -7.45 -24.44 -16.15
C THR A 28 -7.32 -25.96 -16.19
N ARG A 29 -8.05 -26.63 -17.09
CA ARG A 29 -7.94 -28.09 -17.27
C ARG A 29 -6.52 -28.51 -17.64
N ARG A 30 -5.85 -27.74 -18.50
CA ARG A 30 -4.49 -28.03 -18.92
C ARG A 30 -3.49 -27.94 -17.77
N ILE A 31 -3.68 -27.03 -16.82
CA ILE A 31 -2.87 -26.95 -15.59
C ILE A 31 -3.03 -28.23 -14.78
N ASP A 32 -4.26 -28.67 -14.54
CA ASP A 32 -4.53 -29.91 -13.78
C ASP A 32 -3.91 -31.14 -14.47
N GLU A 33 -3.96 -31.23 -15.81
CA GLU A 33 -3.30 -32.30 -16.59
C GLU A 33 -1.77 -32.27 -16.47
N LEU A 34 -1.16 -31.08 -16.47
CA LEU A 34 0.29 -30.90 -16.32
C LEU A 34 0.76 -31.31 -14.91
N LEU A 35 -0.02 -30.98 -13.88
CA LEU A 35 0.23 -31.41 -12.51
C LEU A 35 0.06 -32.93 -12.36
N ALA A 36 -1.01 -33.51 -12.92
CA ALA A 36 -1.27 -34.94 -12.87
C ALA A 36 -0.13 -35.76 -13.49
N ARG A 37 0.38 -35.35 -14.67
CA ARG A 37 1.57 -35.98 -15.27
C ARG A 37 2.82 -35.85 -14.41
N GLY A 38 2.98 -34.72 -13.72
CA GLY A 38 4.02 -34.54 -12.71
C GLY A 38 3.90 -35.56 -11.58
N TRP A 39 2.71 -35.74 -11.02
CA TRP A 39 2.47 -36.72 -9.97
C TRP A 39 2.76 -38.15 -10.44
N GLU A 40 2.31 -38.53 -11.63
CA GLU A 40 2.58 -39.86 -12.21
C GLU A 40 4.08 -40.13 -12.35
N LYS A 41 4.84 -39.15 -12.89
CA LYS A 41 6.29 -39.25 -13.05
C LYS A 41 7.03 -39.45 -11.73
N HIS A 42 6.51 -38.87 -10.64
CA HIS A 42 7.10 -38.93 -9.31
C HIS A 42 6.42 -39.96 -8.40
N HIS A 43 5.54 -40.81 -8.93
CA HIS A 43 4.78 -41.82 -8.19
C HIS A 43 3.96 -41.27 -7.01
N LEU A 44 3.45 -40.05 -7.17
CA LEU A 44 2.62 -39.36 -6.18
C LEU A 44 1.14 -39.54 -6.50
N GLN A 45 0.30 -39.51 -5.47
CA GLN A 45 -1.15 -39.53 -5.61
C GLN A 45 -1.74 -38.16 -5.31
N PRO A 46 -2.78 -37.72 -6.05
CA PRO A 46 -3.45 -36.47 -5.75
C PRO A 46 -4.12 -36.52 -4.38
N HIS A 47 -4.09 -35.40 -3.65
CA HIS A 47 -4.82 -35.28 -2.39
C HIS A 47 -6.33 -35.23 -2.62
N ALA A 48 -7.10 -35.64 -1.61
CA ALA A 48 -8.56 -35.59 -1.66
C ALA A 48 -9.07 -34.15 -1.90
N PRO A 49 -10.21 -33.97 -2.59
CA PRO A 49 -10.86 -32.68 -2.71
C PRO A 49 -11.39 -32.20 -1.34
N VAL A 50 -11.45 -30.88 -1.15
CA VAL A 50 -12.02 -30.29 0.07
C VAL A 50 -13.51 -29.94 -0.08
N GLY A 51 -14.21 -29.97 1.06
CA GLY A 51 -15.57 -29.48 1.21
C GLY A 51 -15.69 -27.96 0.99
N ASP A 52 -16.92 -27.49 0.88
CA ASP A 52 -17.22 -26.09 0.57
C ASP A 52 -16.80 -25.13 1.68
N GLU A 53 -16.80 -25.57 2.93
CA GLU A 53 -16.39 -24.77 4.10
C GLU A 53 -14.90 -24.42 4.04
N VAL A 54 -14.07 -25.42 3.72
CA VAL A 54 -12.62 -25.25 3.60
C VAL A 54 -12.30 -24.44 2.34
N PHE A 55 -12.97 -24.74 1.22
CA PHE A 55 -12.81 -23.98 -0.02
C PHE A 55 -13.15 -22.50 0.18
N LEU A 56 -14.29 -22.20 0.80
CA LEU A 56 -14.76 -20.85 1.08
C LEU A 56 -13.71 -20.08 1.90
N ARG A 57 -13.30 -20.63 3.04
CA ARG A 57 -12.30 -19.99 3.91
C ARG A 57 -11.00 -19.73 3.17
N ARG A 58 -10.51 -20.74 2.44
CA ARG A 58 -9.26 -20.63 1.66
C ARG A 58 -9.36 -19.57 0.57
N ALA A 59 -10.46 -19.52 -0.17
CA ALA A 59 -10.68 -18.53 -1.23
C ALA A 59 -10.71 -17.11 -0.66
N TYR A 60 -11.44 -16.89 0.44
CA TYR A 60 -11.49 -15.59 1.13
C TYR A 60 -10.11 -15.15 1.63
N LEU A 61 -9.36 -16.04 2.29
CA LEU A 61 -8.02 -15.70 2.78
C LEU A 61 -7.02 -15.46 1.65
N THR A 62 -7.12 -16.19 0.55
CA THR A 62 -6.21 -16.08 -0.60
C THR A 62 -6.48 -14.84 -1.44
N VAL A 63 -7.75 -14.50 -1.67
CA VAL A 63 -8.16 -13.41 -2.58
C VAL A 63 -8.39 -12.11 -1.83
N VAL A 64 -9.11 -12.17 -0.70
CA VAL A 64 -9.61 -11.01 0.05
C VAL A 64 -8.83 -10.78 1.35
N GLY A 65 -8.00 -11.73 1.77
CA GLY A 65 -7.09 -11.54 2.90
C GLY A 65 -7.75 -11.47 4.27
N ARG A 66 -8.98 -12.00 4.42
CA ARG A 66 -9.68 -12.15 5.71
C ARG A 66 -10.54 -13.40 5.66
N ILE A 67 -11.08 -13.82 6.79
CA ILE A 67 -12.17 -14.80 6.83
C ILE A 67 -13.49 -14.22 6.26
N PRO A 68 -14.41 -15.05 5.75
CA PRO A 68 -15.76 -14.58 5.42
C PRO A 68 -16.50 -14.13 6.69
N THR A 69 -17.37 -13.13 6.54
CA THR A 69 -18.37 -12.77 7.55
C THR A 69 -19.38 -13.92 7.72
N LEU A 70 -20.13 -13.90 8.82
CA LEU A 70 -21.19 -14.88 9.07
C LEU A 70 -22.21 -14.94 7.92
N ASP A 71 -22.60 -13.78 7.39
CA ASP A 71 -23.61 -13.68 6.33
C ASP A 71 -23.07 -14.18 4.99
N GLU A 72 -21.80 -13.87 4.66
CA GLU A 72 -21.11 -14.43 3.49
C GLU A 72 -21.01 -15.96 3.58
N ALA A 73 -20.62 -16.49 4.75
CA ALA A 73 -20.49 -17.92 4.96
C ALA A 73 -21.83 -18.67 4.85
N ARG A 74 -22.87 -18.18 5.52
CA ARG A 74 -24.22 -18.76 5.43
C ARG A 74 -24.75 -18.72 4.00
N SER A 75 -24.56 -17.60 3.30
CA SER A 75 -25.04 -17.43 1.94
C SER A 75 -24.37 -18.41 0.97
N PHE A 76 -23.05 -18.59 1.08
CA PHE A 76 -22.32 -19.51 0.22
C PHE A 76 -22.65 -20.99 0.51
N LEU A 77 -22.74 -21.37 1.78
CA LEU A 77 -23.05 -22.76 2.17
C LEU A 77 -24.49 -23.15 1.80
N ALA A 78 -25.42 -22.19 1.80
CA ALA A 78 -26.79 -22.41 1.32
C ALA A 78 -26.92 -22.43 -0.22
N TRP A 79 -25.89 -21.99 -0.95
CA TRP A 79 -25.94 -21.89 -2.41
C TRP A 79 -25.82 -23.27 -3.07
N GLN A 80 -26.83 -23.64 -3.89
CA GLN A 80 -26.96 -24.97 -4.52
C GLN A 80 -26.54 -25.03 -5.99
N GLU A 81 -25.90 -23.99 -6.54
CA GLU A 81 -25.49 -24.02 -7.95
C GLU A 81 -24.16 -24.78 -8.17
N PRO A 82 -24.04 -25.62 -9.21
CA PRO A 82 -22.79 -26.34 -9.50
C PRO A 82 -21.59 -25.40 -9.73
N THR A 83 -21.82 -24.21 -10.27
CA THR A 83 -20.78 -23.21 -10.56
C THR A 83 -20.53 -22.23 -9.41
N LYS A 84 -21.07 -22.47 -8.21
CA LYS A 84 -20.99 -21.50 -7.09
C LYS A 84 -19.55 -21.14 -6.70
N ARG A 85 -18.61 -22.08 -6.79
CA ARG A 85 -17.18 -21.86 -6.49
C ARG A 85 -16.54 -20.88 -7.48
N GLU A 86 -16.83 -21.04 -8.78
CA GLU A 86 -16.36 -20.12 -9.82
C GLU A 86 -16.97 -18.73 -9.65
N LYS A 87 -18.29 -18.66 -9.44
CA LYS A 87 -18.98 -17.39 -9.21
C LYS A 87 -18.51 -16.68 -7.94
N LEU A 88 -18.19 -17.43 -6.88
CA LEU A 88 -17.54 -16.88 -5.69
C LEU A 88 -16.19 -16.24 -6.07
N ILE A 89 -15.31 -16.96 -6.77
CA ILE A 89 -14.01 -16.44 -7.20
C ILE A 89 -14.17 -15.14 -8.00
N ASP A 90 -15.10 -15.10 -8.96
CA ASP A 90 -15.40 -13.89 -9.74
C ASP A 90 -15.79 -12.72 -8.85
N SER A 91 -16.68 -12.96 -7.88
CA SER A 91 -17.10 -11.92 -6.93
C SER A 91 -15.96 -11.43 -6.04
N LEU A 92 -15.07 -12.33 -5.59
CA LEU A 92 -13.95 -11.97 -4.72
C LEU A 92 -12.91 -11.14 -5.49
N LEU A 93 -12.56 -11.53 -6.72
CA LEU A 93 -11.60 -10.80 -7.57
C LEU A 93 -12.13 -9.41 -8.01
N ALA A 94 -13.45 -9.24 -8.08
CA ALA A 94 -14.10 -7.96 -8.35
C ALA A 94 -14.24 -7.06 -7.12
N SER A 95 -13.99 -7.57 -5.91
CA SER A 95 -14.26 -6.85 -4.66
C SER A 95 -13.17 -5.85 -4.24
N GLU A 96 -13.52 -4.87 -3.40
CA GLU A 96 -12.54 -4.05 -2.69
C GLU A 96 -11.66 -4.87 -1.73
N GLY A 97 -12.18 -6.00 -1.24
CA GLY A 97 -11.40 -6.96 -0.46
C GLY A 97 -10.15 -7.47 -1.20
N TYR A 98 -10.25 -7.72 -2.51
CA TYR A 98 -9.10 -8.02 -3.36
C TYR A 98 -8.10 -6.86 -3.39
N VAL A 99 -8.59 -5.63 -3.58
CA VAL A 99 -7.75 -4.43 -3.64
C VAL A 99 -6.97 -4.26 -2.35
N HIS A 100 -7.62 -4.37 -1.18
CA HIS A 100 -6.96 -4.29 0.12
C HIS A 100 -5.89 -5.37 0.31
N HIS A 101 -6.22 -6.63 0.02
CA HIS A 101 -5.27 -7.73 0.24
C HIS A 101 -4.06 -7.68 -0.70
N PHE A 102 -4.29 -7.48 -2.00
CA PHE A 102 -3.22 -7.41 -2.97
C PHE A 102 -2.43 -6.12 -2.86
N PHE A 103 -3.03 -5.02 -2.38
CA PHE A 103 -2.29 -3.81 -2.07
C PHE A 103 -1.22 -4.06 -1.00
N ASN A 104 -1.54 -4.77 0.09
CA ASN A 104 -0.54 -5.06 1.13
C ASN A 104 0.65 -5.85 0.56
N TYR A 105 0.37 -6.85 -0.28
CA TYR A 105 1.42 -7.63 -0.96
C TYR A 105 2.28 -6.75 -1.89
N TRP A 106 1.65 -6.00 -2.79
CA TRP A 106 2.38 -5.17 -3.75
C TRP A 106 3.07 -3.98 -3.11
N ALA A 107 2.52 -3.43 -2.03
CA ALA A 107 3.17 -2.38 -1.27
C ALA A 107 4.41 -2.90 -0.53
N ASP A 108 4.45 -4.17 -0.11
CA ASP A 108 5.68 -4.79 0.41
C ASP A 108 6.71 -5.00 -0.71
N VAL A 109 6.31 -5.64 -1.82
CA VAL A 109 7.18 -5.88 -2.99
C VAL A 109 7.75 -4.58 -3.55
N PHE A 110 6.93 -3.54 -3.67
CA PHE A 110 7.36 -2.24 -4.16
C PHE A 110 7.77 -1.26 -3.04
N ARG A 111 8.01 -1.77 -1.82
CA ARG A 111 8.56 -1.03 -0.68
C ARG A 111 7.84 0.31 -0.41
N ALA A 112 6.52 0.33 -0.55
CA ALA A 112 5.68 1.52 -0.48
C ALA A 112 5.23 1.77 0.96
N GLN A 113 5.88 2.72 1.64
CA GLN A 113 5.58 3.11 3.03
C GLN A 113 4.59 4.29 3.08
N SER A 114 3.82 4.39 4.16
CA SER A 114 2.87 5.51 4.38
C SER A 114 3.55 6.83 4.69
N GLN A 115 4.66 6.81 5.44
CA GLN A 115 5.40 8.04 5.79
C GLN A 115 6.42 8.44 4.71
N GLY A 116 6.81 7.50 3.84
CA GLY A 116 7.86 7.71 2.86
C GLY A 116 9.23 7.98 3.48
N VAL A 117 10.15 8.52 2.67
CA VAL A 117 11.48 8.92 3.14
C VAL A 117 11.46 10.38 3.58
N ALA A 118 11.99 10.67 4.77
CA ALA A 118 12.04 12.02 5.35
C ALA A 118 10.67 12.73 5.40
N ASP A 119 9.62 11.98 5.79
CA ASP A 119 8.23 12.44 5.86
C ASP A 119 7.72 13.00 4.52
N SER A 120 8.20 12.43 3.40
CA SER A 120 7.76 12.81 2.07
C SER A 120 6.30 12.42 1.87
N THR A 121 5.44 13.39 2.02
CA THR A 121 4.03 13.43 1.59
C THR A 121 3.70 12.91 0.17
N THR A 122 4.69 12.65 -0.69
CA THR A 122 4.51 11.92 -1.97
C THR A 122 4.19 10.44 -1.78
N ALA A 123 4.53 9.88 -0.61
CA ALA A 123 4.24 8.50 -0.24
C ALA A 123 2.76 8.13 -0.44
N GLN A 124 1.86 9.00 -0.02
CA GLN A 124 0.44 8.69 -0.08
C GLN A 124 -0.11 8.65 -1.51
N ASN A 125 0.40 9.51 -2.40
CA ASN A 125 0.05 9.49 -3.82
C ASN A 125 0.48 8.18 -4.47
N TYR A 126 1.64 7.66 -4.03
CA TYR A 126 2.14 6.38 -4.48
C TYR A 126 1.25 5.23 -4.02
N LEU A 127 0.85 5.21 -2.74
CA LEU A 127 -0.07 4.21 -2.23
C LEU A 127 -1.42 4.25 -2.96
N ASN A 128 -1.96 5.45 -3.19
CA ASN A 128 -3.22 5.64 -3.91
C ASN A 128 -3.12 5.19 -5.38
N TYR A 129 -1.99 5.48 -6.04
CA TYR A 129 -1.71 4.96 -7.38
C TYR A 129 -1.71 3.42 -7.42
N LEU A 130 -1.05 2.76 -6.47
CA LEU A 130 -1.03 1.30 -6.41
C LEU A 130 -2.42 0.69 -6.16
N ARG A 131 -3.20 1.26 -5.24
CA ARG A 131 -4.59 0.82 -5.00
C ARG A 131 -5.45 0.99 -6.25
N GLN A 132 -5.34 2.14 -6.91
CA GLN A 132 -6.10 2.41 -8.12
C GLN A 132 -5.69 1.48 -9.27
N ALA A 133 -4.40 1.20 -9.44
CA ALA A 133 -3.91 0.24 -10.43
C ALA A 133 -4.49 -1.17 -10.20
N LEU A 134 -4.64 -1.60 -8.95
CA LEU A 134 -5.27 -2.89 -8.62
C LEU A 134 -6.79 -2.88 -8.87
N ARG A 135 -7.47 -1.78 -8.53
CA ARG A 135 -8.90 -1.60 -8.74
C ARG A 135 -9.25 -1.64 -10.23
N ASP A 136 -8.49 -0.90 -11.04
CA ASP A 136 -8.65 -0.83 -12.49
C ASP A 136 -8.14 -2.08 -13.22
N ASN A 137 -7.56 -3.05 -12.49
CA ASN A 137 -6.90 -4.23 -13.04
C ASN A 137 -5.85 -3.87 -14.10
N LYS A 138 -5.01 -2.87 -13.80
CA LYS A 138 -3.94 -2.42 -14.68
C LYS A 138 -3.03 -3.61 -15.03
N PRO A 139 -2.77 -3.88 -16.32
CA PRO A 139 -1.83 -4.91 -16.75
C PRO A 139 -0.47 -4.75 -16.06
N TYR A 140 0.11 -5.87 -15.58
CA TYR A 140 1.34 -5.81 -14.78
C TYR A 140 2.53 -5.20 -15.55
N ASP A 141 2.64 -5.45 -16.85
CA ASP A 141 3.63 -4.84 -17.73
C ASP A 141 3.45 -3.33 -17.88
N GLN A 142 2.21 -2.85 -17.88
CA GLN A 142 1.94 -1.41 -17.88
C GLN A 142 2.28 -0.79 -16.52
N LEU A 143 1.90 -1.46 -15.42
CA LEU A 143 2.27 -1.02 -14.07
C LEU A 143 3.80 -0.90 -13.91
N ALA A 144 4.55 -1.93 -14.31
CA ALA A 144 6.01 -1.92 -14.29
C ALA A 144 6.60 -0.79 -15.16
N ARG A 145 6.06 -0.58 -16.38
CA ARG A 145 6.49 0.51 -17.25
C ARG A 145 6.30 1.88 -16.61
N GLU A 146 5.13 2.11 -16.03
CA GLU A 146 4.82 3.37 -15.35
C GLU A 146 5.72 3.58 -14.13
N LEU A 147 5.91 2.59 -13.27
CA LEU A 147 6.78 2.71 -12.09
C LEU A 147 8.23 3.07 -12.47
N VAL A 148 8.78 2.41 -13.50
CA VAL A 148 10.19 2.58 -13.90
C VAL A 148 10.41 3.85 -14.71
N SER A 149 9.40 4.40 -15.39
CA SER A 149 9.61 5.50 -16.35
C SER A 149 8.83 6.79 -16.09
N SER A 150 8.09 6.86 -14.97
CA SER A 150 7.31 8.05 -14.64
C SER A 150 8.18 9.24 -14.23
N GLU A 151 7.82 10.39 -14.80
CA GLU A 151 8.34 11.72 -14.49
C GLU A 151 7.15 12.65 -14.23
N GLY A 152 7.42 13.85 -13.74
CA GLY A 152 6.38 14.83 -13.46
C GLY A 152 6.07 14.94 -11.98
N ALA A 153 5.05 15.75 -11.67
CA ALA A 153 4.73 16.09 -10.29
C ALA A 153 3.88 15.01 -9.61
N CYS A 154 3.99 14.88 -8.29
CA CYS A 154 3.28 13.84 -7.53
C CYS A 154 1.76 13.97 -7.61
N PHE A 155 1.28 15.18 -7.86
CA PHE A 155 -0.13 15.50 -8.06
C PHE A 155 -0.60 15.29 -9.50
N GLU A 156 0.28 14.89 -10.42
CA GLU A 156 -0.08 14.49 -11.79
C GLU A 156 0.01 12.96 -11.92
N ASN A 157 1.05 12.37 -11.33
CA ASN A 157 1.30 10.94 -11.42
C ASN A 157 1.88 10.39 -10.11
N GLY A 158 1.11 9.56 -9.40
CA GLY A 158 1.55 8.93 -8.16
C GLY A 158 2.65 7.88 -8.32
N ALA A 159 2.87 7.34 -9.52
CA ALA A 159 3.90 6.33 -9.79
C ALA A 159 5.32 6.85 -9.56
N ILE A 160 5.54 8.16 -9.58
CA ILE A 160 6.85 8.77 -9.26
C ILE A 160 7.33 8.43 -7.84
N GLY A 161 6.41 8.01 -6.96
CA GLY A 161 6.72 7.47 -5.65
C GLY A 161 7.76 6.35 -5.66
N TYR A 162 7.84 5.59 -6.76
CA TYR A 162 8.82 4.53 -6.94
C TYR A 162 10.27 5.02 -6.84
N TYR A 163 10.56 6.21 -7.37
CA TYR A 163 11.89 6.85 -7.25
C TYR A 163 12.03 7.69 -5.97
N MET A 164 10.93 8.26 -5.47
CA MET A 164 10.94 9.04 -4.22
C MET A 164 11.28 8.17 -3.01
N ARG A 165 10.86 6.90 -3.02
CA ARG A 165 11.22 5.91 -2.01
C ARG A 165 12.74 5.74 -1.84
N ASP A 166 13.50 5.82 -2.93
CA ASP A 166 14.96 5.64 -2.91
C ASP A 166 15.69 6.96 -3.20
N ARG A 167 15.15 8.06 -2.67
CA ARG A 167 15.69 9.41 -2.90
C ARG A 167 17.18 9.46 -2.55
N GLY A 168 17.99 9.87 -3.52
CA GLY A 168 19.45 9.99 -3.35
C GLY A 168 20.20 8.66 -3.46
N MET A 169 19.51 7.57 -3.75
CA MET A 169 20.05 6.21 -3.84
C MET A 169 19.70 5.56 -5.19
N PRO A 170 20.14 6.13 -6.34
CA PRO A 170 19.76 5.64 -7.66
C PRO A 170 20.28 4.23 -7.98
N LEU A 171 21.42 3.83 -7.40
CA LEU A 171 21.98 2.48 -7.59
C LEU A 171 21.14 1.43 -6.85
N ASP A 172 20.74 1.72 -5.61
CA ASP A 172 19.83 0.88 -4.83
C ASP A 172 18.46 0.77 -5.49
N ASN A 173 17.96 1.86 -6.09
CA ASN A 173 16.70 1.82 -6.84
C ASN A 173 16.77 0.83 -8.01
N LEU A 174 17.86 0.83 -8.79
CA LEU A 174 18.06 -0.15 -9.84
C LEU A 174 18.15 -1.58 -9.28
N SER A 175 18.95 -1.82 -8.23
CA SER A 175 19.09 -3.16 -7.66
C SER A 175 17.74 -3.72 -7.21
N ASN A 176 16.93 -2.89 -6.54
CA ASN A 176 15.57 -3.27 -6.20
C ASN A 176 14.70 -3.50 -7.45
N THR A 177 14.85 -2.71 -8.51
CA THR A 177 14.12 -2.88 -9.76
C THR A 177 14.43 -4.23 -10.42
N THR A 178 15.70 -4.63 -10.49
CA THR A 178 16.10 -5.93 -11.05
C THR A 178 15.64 -7.09 -10.16
N ARG A 179 15.70 -6.94 -8.84
CA ARG A 179 15.19 -7.94 -7.90
C ARG A 179 13.67 -8.12 -8.01
N ILE A 180 12.91 -7.03 -8.11
CA ILE A 180 11.44 -7.05 -8.20
C ILE A 180 10.96 -7.66 -9.51
N PHE A 181 11.49 -7.18 -10.65
CA PHE A 181 10.93 -7.48 -11.96
C PHE A 181 11.69 -8.55 -12.74
N LEU A 182 12.94 -8.84 -12.40
CA LEU A 182 13.77 -9.85 -13.07
C LEU A 182 14.18 -10.99 -12.13
N GLY A 183 13.86 -10.89 -10.84
CA GLY A 183 14.23 -11.88 -9.84
C GLY A 183 15.74 -12.00 -9.71
N THR A 184 16.49 -10.94 -9.98
CA THR A 184 17.95 -10.96 -9.99
C THR A 184 18.52 -10.03 -8.93
N ARG A 185 19.23 -10.62 -7.96
CA ARG A 185 20.00 -9.89 -6.93
C ARG A 185 21.30 -9.38 -7.54
N MET A 186 21.46 -8.06 -7.56
CA MET A 186 22.66 -7.42 -8.10
C MET A 186 23.35 -6.51 -7.07
N GLU A 187 22.91 -6.52 -5.82
CA GLU A 187 23.40 -5.62 -4.77
C GLU A 187 24.91 -5.80 -4.55
N CYS A 188 25.40 -7.04 -4.53
CA CYS A 188 26.83 -7.31 -4.40
C CYS A 188 27.64 -6.78 -5.60
N ALA A 189 27.05 -6.83 -6.80
CA ALA A 189 27.64 -6.34 -8.04
C ALA A 189 27.87 -4.82 -8.05
N GLN A 190 27.33 -4.07 -7.09
CA GLN A 190 27.62 -2.65 -6.93
C GLN A 190 29.08 -2.38 -6.55
N CYS A 191 29.68 -3.25 -5.74
CA CYS A 191 31.03 -3.04 -5.18
C CYS A 191 32.09 -3.97 -5.79
N HIS A 192 31.72 -5.17 -6.21
CA HIS A 192 32.61 -6.15 -6.82
C HIS A 192 31.83 -7.14 -7.69
N ASP A 193 32.49 -7.89 -8.58
CA ASP A 193 31.83 -8.97 -9.34
C ASP A 193 31.10 -9.92 -8.39
N HIS A 194 29.88 -10.34 -8.74
CA HIS A 194 29.02 -11.11 -7.87
C HIS A 194 29.71 -12.43 -7.46
N PRO A 195 29.74 -12.79 -6.16
CA PRO A 195 30.57 -13.90 -5.69
C PRO A 195 29.97 -15.29 -6.02
N PHE A 196 28.66 -15.35 -6.27
CA PHE A 196 27.91 -16.59 -6.48
C PHE A 196 27.13 -16.63 -7.81
N ASP A 197 27.31 -15.61 -8.66
CA ASP A 197 26.61 -15.49 -9.94
C ASP A 197 27.54 -14.83 -10.97
N LYS A 198 27.21 -14.88 -12.24
CA LYS A 198 28.07 -14.44 -13.36
C LYS A 198 28.15 -12.91 -13.54
N TRP A 199 27.38 -12.14 -12.78
CA TRP A 199 27.23 -10.70 -13.01
C TRP A 199 28.48 -9.92 -12.58
N THR A 200 29.05 -9.15 -13.49
CA THR A 200 30.20 -8.29 -13.20
C THR A 200 29.78 -6.94 -12.62
N GLN A 201 30.71 -6.27 -11.92
CA GLN A 201 30.49 -4.91 -11.47
C GLN A 201 30.21 -3.98 -12.65
N LYS A 202 30.88 -4.17 -13.78
CA LYS A 202 30.63 -3.35 -14.98
C LYS A 202 29.18 -3.47 -15.46
N GLN A 203 28.67 -4.70 -15.55
CA GLN A 203 27.30 -4.95 -16.01
C GLN A 203 26.26 -4.34 -15.08
N PHE A 204 26.50 -4.32 -13.77
CA PHE A 204 25.64 -3.59 -12.84
C PHE A 204 25.57 -2.10 -13.18
N TYR A 205 26.73 -1.45 -13.39
CA TYR A 205 26.76 -0.03 -13.75
C TYR A 205 26.16 0.24 -15.16
N GLU A 206 26.32 -0.68 -16.10
CA GLU A 206 25.69 -0.59 -17.44
C GLU A 206 24.16 -0.62 -17.34
N MET A 207 23.61 -1.48 -16.48
CA MET A 207 22.17 -1.49 -16.18
C MET A 207 21.76 -0.20 -15.45
N ALA A 208 22.55 0.24 -14.45
CA ALA A 208 22.27 1.44 -13.65
C ALA A 208 22.21 2.70 -14.49
N ALA A 209 23.01 2.78 -15.56
CA ALA A 209 23.07 3.94 -16.41
C ALA A 209 21.72 4.28 -17.07
N PHE A 210 20.80 3.32 -17.23
CA PHE A 210 19.46 3.58 -17.76
C PHE A 210 18.58 4.48 -16.87
N THR A 211 18.70 4.36 -15.55
CA THR A 211 17.82 5.01 -14.57
C THR A 211 18.55 5.96 -13.64
N HIS A 212 19.90 5.96 -13.64
CA HIS A 212 20.73 6.78 -12.75
C HIS A 212 20.41 8.28 -12.78
N ASN A 213 19.98 8.79 -13.94
CA ASN A 213 19.63 10.18 -14.13
C ASN A 213 18.21 10.56 -13.70
N MET A 214 17.40 9.59 -13.26
CA MET A 214 16.09 9.84 -12.66
C MET A 214 16.28 10.39 -11.25
N THR A 215 15.92 11.65 -11.05
CA THR A 215 16.17 12.36 -9.79
C THR A 215 14.88 12.81 -9.13
N ALA A 216 14.66 12.30 -7.92
CA ALA A 216 13.71 12.86 -6.96
C ALA A 216 14.17 14.24 -6.49
N SER A 217 13.33 15.26 -6.67
CA SER A 217 13.68 16.66 -6.40
C SER A 217 12.46 17.48 -5.95
N ALA A 218 12.72 18.73 -5.55
CA ALA A 218 11.66 19.71 -5.34
C ALA A 218 11.02 20.08 -6.68
N TYR A 219 9.71 20.30 -6.67
CA TYR A 219 9.02 20.93 -7.79
C TYR A 219 9.67 22.28 -8.09
N ARG A 220 9.98 22.52 -9.36
CA ARG A 220 10.55 23.79 -9.80
C ARG A 220 9.44 24.62 -10.42
N SER A 221 8.86 25.49 -9.60
CA SER A 221 7.93 26.50 -10.09
C SER A 221 8.67 27.49 -11.01
N PRO A 222 8.29 27.62 -12.29
CA PRO A 222 8.93 28.58 -13.20
C PRO A 222 8.83 30.02 -12.68
N GLY A 223 7.68 30.40 -12.09
CA GLY A 223 7.50 31.71 -11.49
C GLY A 223 8.45 31.95 -10.31
N ALA A 224 8.58 30.97 -9.41
CA ALA A 224 9.53 31.05 -8.30
C ALA A 224 11.00 31.09 -8.77
N GLU A 225 11.36 30.32 -9.82
CA GLU A 225 12.72 30.34 -10.39
C GLU A 225 13.06 31.70 -11.01
N GLU A 226 12.13 32.32 -11.75
CA GLU A 226 12.36 33.64 -12.32
C GLU A 226 12.51 34.70 -11.21
N VAL A 227 11.69 34.65 -10.16
CA VAL A 227 11.82 35.57 -9.01
C VAL A 227 13.18 35.40 -8.31
N GLN A 228 13.63 34.15 -8.08
CA GLN A 228 14.96 33.93 -7.51
C GLN A 228 16.07 34.51 -8.38
N LYS A 229 15.93 34.45 -9.71
CA LYS A 229 16.88 35.04 -10.65
C LYS A 229 16.85 36.56 -10.59
N LEU A 230 15.66 37.18 -10.54
CA LEU A 230 15.51 38.63 -10.36
C LEU A 230 16.17 39.11 -9.07
N ILE A 231 15.93 38.44 -7.94
CA ILE A 231 16.54 38.77 -6.64
C ILE A 231 18.07 38.73 -6.72
N ARG A 232 18.65 37.71 -7.37
CA ARG A 232 20.12 37.58 -7.51
C ARG A 232 20.73 38.65 -8.41
N GLN A 233 19.96 39.16 -9.38
CA GLN A 233 20.43 40.13 -10.38
C GLN A 233 20.24 41.57 -9.93
N ASP A 234 19.33 41.82 -8.98
CA ASP A 234 19.07 43.13 -8.43
C ASP A 234 20.20 43.59 -7.49
N LYS A 235 21.06 44.46 -8.02
CA LYS A 235 22.20 45.04 -7.29
C LYS A 235 21.80 46.16 -6.32
N SER A 236 20.54 46.59 -6.31
CA SER A 236 20.07 47.63 -5.38
C SER A 236 19.79 47.07 -3.99
N LEU A 237 19.54 45.76 -3.88
CA LEU A 237 19.32 45.06 -2.63
C LEU A 237 20.64 44.73 -1.94
N ASP A 238 20.72 44.98 -0.64
CA ASP A 238 21.81 44.45 0.17
C ASP A 238 21.72 42.91 0.28
N LYS A 239 22.85 42.28 0.61
CA LYS A 239 22.95 40.81 0.65
C LYS A 239 21.99 40.17 1.65
N GLU A 240 21.77 40.80 2.81
CA GLU A 240 20.86 40.27 3.82
C GLU A 240 19.43 40.26 3.29
N THR A 241 18.99 41.36 2.67
CA THR A 241 17.67 41.44 2.03
C THR A 241 17.52 40.39 0.92
N GLN A 242 18.53 40.22 0.05
CA GLN A 242 18.52 39.19 -0.99
C GLN A 242 18.37 37.77 -0.39
N ASP A 243 19.11 37.47 0.67
CA ASP A 243 19.05 36.15 1.32
C ASP A 243 17.69 35.90 2.00
N LEU A 244 17.12 36.90 2.67
CA LEU A 244 15.78 36.82 3.28
C LEU A 244 14.66 36.68 2.23
N MET A 245 14.74 37.40 1.11
CA MET A 245 13.77 37.24 0.02
C MET A 245 13.85 35.85 -0.62
N ARG A 246 15.07 35.29 -0.78
CA ARG A 246 15.23 33.90 -1.23
C ARG A 246 14.71 32.90 -0.21
N GLN A 247 14.85 33.18 1.08
CA GLN A 247 14.25 32.38 2.14
C GLN A 247 12.71 32.43 2.08
N ALA A 248 12.11 33.59 1.80
CA ALA A 248 10.66 33.72 1.57
C ALA A 248 10.17 32.81 0.44
N ILE A 249 10.88 32.78 -0.69
CA ILE A 249 10.59 31.87 -1.81
C ILE A 249 10.78 30.40 -1.40
N THR A 250 11.78 30.11 -0.57
CA THR A 250 12.00 28.75 -0.05
C THR A 250 10.86 28.31 0.87
N GLU A 251 10.35 29.20 1.73
CA GLU A 251 9.22 28.88 2.63
C GLU A 251 7.90 28.70 1.86
N VAL A 252 7.62 29.52 0.83
CA VAL A 252 6.38 29.35 0.03
C VAL A 252 6.43 28.08 -0.83
N THR A 253 7.61 27.68 -1.32
CA THR A 253 7.78 26.46 -2.13
C THR A 253 8.00 25.20 -1.29
N ARG A 254 8.18 25.34 0.03
CA ARG A 254 8.43 24.23 0.96
C ARG A 254 7.40 23.09 0.86
N PRO A 255 6.09 23.32 0.72
CA PRO A 255 5.11 22.23 0.54
C PRO A 255 5.26 21.46 -0.77
N LEU A 256 5.95 22.04 -1.76
CA LEU A 256 6.24 21.44 -3.07
C LEU A 256 7.65 20.82 -3.12
N ARG A 257 8.32 20.73 -1.96
CA ARG A 257 9.55 19.98 -1.85
C ARG A 257 9.25 18.49 -1.97
N ASP A 258 10.09 17.77 -2.71
CA ASP A 258 10.08 16.31 -2.82
C ASP A 258 8.79 15.77 -3.49
N THR A 259 8.22 16.56 -4.39
CA THR A 259 7.03 16.25 -5.18
C THR A 259 7.31 16.10 -6.67
N TRP A 260 8.57 16.08 -7.12
CA TRP A 260 8.89 16.02 -8.54
C TRP A 260 10.00 15.02 -8.89
N VAL A 261 9.76 14.18 -9.90
CA VAL A 261 10.80 13.32 -10.49
C VAL A 261 11.04 13.77 -11.93
N LYS A 262 12.31 13.88 -12.31
CA LYS A 262 12.71 14.16 -13.69
C LYS A 262 13.98 13.43 -14.07
N GLN A 263 14.13 13.16 -15.35
CA GLN A 263 15.38 12.71 -15.93
C GLN A 263 16.32 13.91 -16.15
N ASN A 264 17.55 13.83 -15.64
CA ASN A 264 18.58 14.85 -15.85
C ASN A 264 19.62 14.39 -16.91
N LYS A 265 20.66 15.21 -17.16
CA LYS A 265 21.73 14.91 -18.14
C LYS A 265 22.99 14.30 -17.50
N ALA A 266 22.93 13.89 -16.23
CA ALA A 266 24.07 13.32 -15.53
C ALA A 266 24.40 11.95 -16.10
N ALA A 267 25.67 11.74 -16.45
CA ALA A 267 26.17 10.45 -16.87
C ALA A 267 26.70 9.69 -15.65
N LEU A 268 26.38 8.40 -15.57
CA LEU A 268 26.93 7.52 -14.54
C LEU A 268 28.42 7.25 -14.81
N ARG A 269 29.22 7.19 -13.75
CA ARG A 269 30.64 6.86 -13.80
C ARG A 269 30.95 5.69 -12.89
N LEU A 270 31.96 4.91 -13.27
CA LEU A 270 32.52 3.87 -12.42
C LEU A 270 33.13 4.47 -11.15
N PRO A 271 33.17 3.70 -10.05
CA PRO A 271 33.69 4.20 -8.79
C PRO A 271 35.20 4.42 -8.88
N HIS A 272 35.74 5.21 -7.95
CA HIS A 272 37.14 5.63 -7.96
C HIS A 272 38.12 4.48 -7.63
N ASP A 273 37.62 3.42 -7.00
CA ASP A 273 38.30 2.20 -6.58
C ASP A 273 37.98 1.01 -7.50
N TYR A 274 37.41 1.26 -8.68
CA TYR A 274 37.15 0.22 -9.67
C TYR A 274 38.44 -0.54 -10.04
N LYS A 275 38.44 -1.86 -9.86
CA LYS A 275 39.67 -2.69 -9.88
C LYS A 275 39.80 -3.65 -11.07
N TYR A 276 38.79 -3.73 -11.92
CA TYR A 276 38.75 -4.69 -13.03
C TYR A 276 39.40 -4.12 -14.31
N PRO A 277 40.06 -4.95 -15.14
CA PRO A 277 40.85 -4.48 -16.28
C PRO A 277 40.01 -4.06 -17.50
N ASP A 278 38.70 -4.28 -17.48
CA ASP A 278 37.74 -4.03 -18.57
C ASP A 278 37.22 -2.58 -18.65
N ALA A 279 37.60 -1.73 -17.70
CA ALA A 279 37.39 -0.28 -17.70
C ALA A 279 38.34 0.42 -16.70
N LYS A 280 38.47 1.75 -16.77
CA LYS A 280 39.25 2.54 -15.81
C LYS A 280 38.34 3.18 -14.74
N PRO A 281 38.85 3.41 -13.53
CA PRO A 281 38.14 4.20 -12.52
C PRO A 281 37.62 5.54 -13.09
N LYS A 282 36.40 5.91 -12.72
CA LYS A 282 35.70 7.14 -13.16
C LYS A 282 35.33 7.23 -14.66
N ASP A 283 35.54 6.16 -15.43
CA ASP A 283 35.05 6.10 -16.81
C ASP A 283 33.53 6.29 -16.86
N VAL A 284 33.06 6.97 -17.90
CA VAL A 284 31.62 7.14 -18.16
C VAL A 284 31.07 5.81 -18.63
N VAL A 285 29.97 5.37 -18.01
CA VAL A 285 29.33 4.09 -18.32
C VAL A 285 28.23 4.32 -19.35
N GLN A 286 28.28 3.53 -20.44
CA GLN A 286 27.19 3.49 -21.42
C GLN A 286 26.14 2.48 -20.96
N ALA A 287 24.87 2.84 -21.08
CA ALA A 287 23.79 1.96 -20.69
C ALA A 287 23.70 0.75 -21.63
N SER A 288 23.62 -0.44 -21.05
CA SER A 288 23.51 -1.72 -21.77
C SER A 288 22.71 -2.70 -20.93
N VAL A 289 22.00 -3.60 -21.61
CA VAL A 289 21.20 -4.63 -20.94
C VAL A 289 22.02 -5.88 -20.66
N MET A 290 21.78 -6.47 -19.50
CA MET A 290 22.53 -7.63 -19.00
C MET A 290 22.25 -8.95 -19.75
N PHE A 291 21.10 -9.05 -20.45
CA PHE A 291 20.73 -10.21 -21.26
C PHE A 291 19.65 -9.85 -22.30
N GLY A 292 19.34 -10.81 -23.17
CA GLY A 292 18.34 -10.64 -24.21
C GLY A 292 18.83 -9.77 -25.37
N LYS A 293 17.90 -9.14 -26.08
CA LYS A 293 18.23 -8.30 -27.24
C LYS A 293 18.86 -6.98 -26.79
N PRO A 294 20.01 -6.57 -27.36
CA PRO A 294 20.61 -5.27 -27.07
C PRO A 294 19.65 -4.12 -27.40
N VAL A 295 19.72 -3.08 -26.59
CA VAL A 295 18.86 -1.90 -26.71
C VAL A 295 19.68 -0.73 -27.23
N SER A 296 19.17 -0.02 -28.23
CA SER A 296 19.83 1.16 -28.80
C SER A 296 19.28 2.45 -28.18
N LEU A 297 20.16 3.32 -27.71
CA LEU A 297 19.81 4.63 -27.17
C LEU A 297 20.16 5.74 -28.17
N THR A 298 19.18 6.61 -28.46
CA THR A 298 19.45 7.86 -29.16
C THR A 298 19.85 8.95 -28.17
N LYS A 299 20.54 10.00 -28.65
CA LYS A 299 21.05 11.10 -27.79
C LYS A 299 19.97 11.79 -26.95
N ASP A 300 18.74 11.84 -27.45
CA ASP A 300 17.61 12.54 -26.83
C ASP A 300 16.57 11.57 -26.23
N ALA A 301 16.85 10.26 -26.21
CA ALA A 301 15.93 9.28 -25.64
C ALA A 301 15.82 9.44 -24.11
N ASN A 302 14.59 9.32 -23.60
CA ASN A 302 14.39 9.03 -22.18
C ASN A 302 14.85 7.58 -21.92
N GLN A 303 15.93 7.45 -21.16
CA GLN A 303 16.62 6.17 -20.96
C GLN A 303 15.79 5.24 -20.09
N ALA A 304 15.06 5.78 -19.11
CA ALA A 304 14.18 5.01 -18.24
C ALA A 304 12.97 4.44 -19.00
N LYS A 305 12.41 5.16 -19.99
CA LYS A 305 11.35 4.67 -20.90
C LYS A 305 11.86 3.56 -21.81
N VAL A 306 13.07 3.71 -22.34
CA VAL A 306 13.69 2.67 -23.17
C VAL A 306 13.97 1.41 -22.35
N PHE A 307 14.49 1.58 -21.13
CA PHE A 307 14.69 0.48 -20.19
C PHE A 307 13.39 -0.20 -19.79
N SER A 308 12.34 0.56 -19.47
CA SER A 308 11.06 -0.02 -19.07
C SER A 308 10.38 -0.78 -20.21
N ALA A 309 10.57 -0.35 -21.46
CA ALA A 309 10.12 -1.08 -22.64
C ALA A 309 10.87 -2.41 -22.82
N TRP A 310 12.18 -2.46 -22.59
CA TRP A 310 12.96 -3.70 -22.60
C TRP A 310 12.60 -4.62 -21.42
N LEU A 311 12.46 -4.06 -20.23
CA LEU A 311 12.13 -4.78 -19.00
C LEU A 311 10.84 -5.57 -19.17
N THR A 312 9.85 -4.96 -19.82
CA THR A 312 8.50 -5.52 -20.00
C THR A 312 8.27 -6.15 -21.37
N ALA A 313 9.33 -6.30 -22.16
CA ALA A 313 9.24 -6.93 -23.47
C ALA A 313 8.78 -8.39 -23.33
N ARG A 314 7.95 -8.87 -24.25
CA ARG A 314 7.40 -10.24 -24.22
C ARG A 314 8.45 -11.33 -24.36
N ASP A 315 9.59 -10.99 -24.97
CA ASP A 315 10.75 -11.87 -25.13
C ASP A 315 11.83 -11.62 -24.06
N ASN A 316 11.52 -10.84 -23.02
CA ASN A 316 12.37 -10.75 -21.84
C ASN A 316 12.35 -12.10 -21.10
N PRO A 317 13.51 -12.74 -20.86
CA PRO A 317 13.59 -14.09 -20.32
C PRO A 317 13.27 -14.21 -18.83
N ARG A 318 13.06 -13.10 -18.11
CA ARG A 318 12.81 -13.13 -16.65
C ARG A 318 11.50 -12.48 -16.24
N PHE A 319 11.08 -11.41 -16.93
CA PHE A 319 9.93 -10.62 -16.51
C PHE A 319 8.65 -11.45 -16.33
N THR A 320 8.32 -12.28 -17.32
CA THR A 320 7.12 -13.15 -17.28
C THR A 320 7.25 -14.24 -16.22
N THR A 321 8.40 -14.91 -16.16
CA THR A 321 8.70 -15.97 -15.18
C THR A 321 8.50 -15.46 -13.75
N VAL A 322 9.03 -14.28 -13.43
CA VAL A 322 8.93 -13.71 -12.07
C VAL A 322 7.47 -13.45 -11.67
N ILE A 323 6.66 -12.82 -12.53
CA ILE A 323 5.27 -12.54 -12.19
C ILE A 323 4.42 -13.82 -12.12
N VAL A 324 4.63 -14.78 -13.02
CA VAL A 324 3.97 -16.09 -12.98
C VAL A 324 4.26 -16.78 -11.66
N ASN A 325 5.54 -16.86 -11.29
CA ASN A 325 6.00 -17.53 -10.09
C ASN A 325 5.50 -16.83 -8.80
N ARG A 326 5.48 -15.48 -8.77
CA ARG A 326 4.91 -14.68 -7.66
C ARG A 326 3.42 -14.95 -7.47
N LEU A 327 2.63 -14.90 -8.54
CA LEU A 327 1.18 -15.14 -8.45
C LEU A 327 0.86 -16.61 -8.14
N TRP A 328 1.66 -17.55 -8.65
CA TRP A 328 1.59 -18.96 -8.27
C TRP A 328 1.83 -19.14 -6.76
N LYS A 329 2.92 -18.60 -6.22
CA LYS A 329 3.21 -18.62 -4.77
C LYS A 329 2.08 -17.99 -3.96
N LYS A 330 1.48 -16.91 -4.44
CA LYS A 330 0.37 -16.25 -3.74
C LYS A 330 -0.84 -17.17 -3.56
N VAL A 331 -1.15 -17.98 -4.56
CA VAL A 331 -2.28 -18.93 -4.58
C VAL A 331 -1.96 -20.24 -3.86
N PHE A 332 -0.79 -20.84 -4.14
CA PHE A 332 -0.44 -22.18 -3.67
C PHE A 332 0.52 -22.23 -2.49
N GLY A 333 1.02 -21.09 -2.01
CA GLY A 333 1.87 -20.98 -0.82
C GLY A 333 3.38 -21.15 -1.06
N LEU A 334 3.78 -21.70 -2.21
CA LEU A 334 5.19 -21.85 -2.62
C LEU A 334 5.32 -21.57 -4.12
N GLY A 335 6.44 -20.99 -4.55
CA GLY A 335 6.78 -20.79 -5.96
C GLY A 335 7.09 -22.10 -6.69
N LEU A 336 6.92 -22.10 -8.01
CA LEU A 336 7.43 -23.16 -8.90
C LEU A 336 8.96 -23.16 -8.96
N ILE A 337 9.56 -21.98 -8.76
CA ILE A 337 11.00 -21.77 -8.58
C ILE A 337 11.19 -21.00 -7.27
N GLU A 338 12.05 -21.49 -6.39
CA GLU A 338 12.39 -20.79 -5.14
C GLU A 338 13.93 -20.67 -5.01
N PRO A 339 14.44 -19.56 -4.46
CA PRO A 339 13.68 -18.38 -4.01
C PRO A 339 13.21 -17.49 -5.18
N LEU A 340 12.09 -16.78 -5.01
CA LEU A 340 11.46 -15.94 -6.05
C LEU A 340 12.37 -14.84 -6.63
N ASP A 341 13.32 -14.36 -5.85
CA ASP A 341 14.09 -13.16 -6.11
C ASP A 341 15.59 -13.43 -6.33
N GLU A 342 15.97 -14.71 -6.50
CA GLU A 342 17.33 -15.17 -6.82
C GLU A 342 17.32 -16.17 -7.99
N LEU A 343 16.70 -15.77 -9.10
CA LEU A 343 16.67 -16.52 -10.35
C LEU A 343 18.03 -16.44 -11.05
N MET A 344 18.70 -17.58 -11.11
CA MET A 344 19.95 -17.80 -11.85
C MET A 344 19.67 -18.47 -13.20
N ASP A 345 20.66 -18.53 -14.09
CA ASP A 345 20.54 -19.22 -15.38
C ASP A 345 20.24 -20.72 -15.24
N GLY A 346 20.71 -21.33 -14.14
CA GLY A 346 20.45 -22.73 -13.80
C GLY A 346 19.18 -22.98 -13.00
N SER A 347 18.40 -21.94 -12.66
CA SER A 347 17.15 -22.12 -11.91
C SER A 347 16.10 -22.83 -12.77
N VAL A 348 15.61 -23.98 -12.31
CA VAL A 348 14.62 -24.80 -13.02
C VAL A 348 13.42 -25.04 -12.12
N ALA A 349 12.22 -24.90 -12.67
CA ALA A 349 10.99 -25.19 -11.96
C ALA A 349 10.85 -26.69 -11.66
N ALA A 350 10.18 -27.04 -10.56
CA ALA A 350 9.85 -28.43 -10.26
C ALA A 350 9.04 -29.11 -11.39
N ASN A 351 8.24 -28.31 -12.11
CA ASN A 351 7.54 -28.74 -13.33
C ASN A 351 7.78 -27.72 -14.47
N PRO A 352 8.82 -27.92 -15.30
CA PRO A 352 9.17 -26.96 -16.37
C PRO A 352 8.10 -26.84 -17.47
N GLU A 353 7.36 -27.91 -17.77
CA GLU A 353 6.29 -27.87 -18.77
C GLU A 353 5.13 -26.99 -18.29
N LEU A 354 4.82 -27.07 -16.99
CA LEU A 354 3.83 -26.22 -16.35
C LEU A 354 4.24 -24.75 -16.36
N GLU A 355 5.47 -24.44 -15.93
CA GLU A 355 5.98 -23.05 -15.94
C GLU A 355 5.88 -22.43 -17.33
N ALA A 356 6.39 -23.13 -18.36
CA ALA A 356 6.33 -22.65 -19.73
C ALA A 356 4.89 -22.46 -20.25
N PHE A 357 3.94 -23.28 -19.79
CA PHE A 357 2.52 -23.10 -20.11
C PHE A 357 1.95 -21.84 -19.44
N LEU A 358 2.22 -21.64 -18.15
CA LEU A 358 1.75 -20.48 -17.40
C LEU A 358 2.31 -19.17 -17.95
N GLU A 359 3.58 -19.13 -18.35
CA GLU A 359 4.20 -17.98 -19.02
C GLU A 359 3.47 -17.61 -20.32
N ARG A 360 3.17 -18.60 -21.17
CA ARG A 360 2.38 -18.36 -22.40
C ARG A 360 1.00 -17.82 -22.08
N GLN A 361 0.33 -18.36 -21.06
CA GLN A 361 -0.98 -17.87 -20.64
C GLN A 361 -0.90 -16.42 -20.15
N MET A 362 0.07 -16.07 -19.30
CA MET A 362 0.27 -14.70 -18.83
C MET A 362 0.46 -13.70 -19.99
N VAL A 363 1.31 -14.04 -20.96
CA VAL A 363 1.52 -13.20 -22.15
C VAL A 363 0.26 -13.11 -23.01
N SER A 364 -0.48 -14.21 -23.21
CA SER A 364 -1.73 -14.22 -23.99
C SER A 364 -2.82 -13.35 -23.35
N MET A 365 -2.88 -13.33 -22.02
CA MET A 365 -3.76 -12.49 -21.21
C MET A 365 -3.30 -11.04 -21.15
N LYS A 366 -2.19 -10.68 -21.82
CA LYS A 366 -1.58 -9.34 -21.79
C LYS A 366 -1.31 -8.88 -20.36
N TYR A 367 -0.79 -9.77 -19.52
CA TYR A 367 -0.46 -9.49 -18.12
C TYR A 367 -1.64 -9.05 -17.24
N ASP A 368 -2.86 -9.48 -17.57
CA ASP A 368 -4.04 -9.35 -16.70
C ASP A 368 -3.92 -10.28 -15.48
N MET A 369 -3.62 -9.68 -14.32
CA MET A 369 -3.40 -10.42 -13.08
C MET A 369 -4.68 -11.10 -12.57
N LYS A 370 -5.85 -10.45 -12.67
CA LYS A 370 -7.12 -11.04 -12.19
C LYS A 370 -7.53 -12.23 -13.05
N ALA A 371 -7.37 -12.16 -14.37
CA ALA A 371 -7.63 -13.29 -15.26
C ALA A 371 -6.69 -14.47 -14.96
N PHE A 372 -5.40 -14.20 -14.74
CA PHE A 372 -4.43 -15.23 -14.37
C PHE A 372 -4.75 -15.85 -13.00
N LEU A 373 -5.10 -15.05 -12.00
CA LEU A 373 -5.53 -15.54 -10.69
C LEU A 373 -6.81 -16.39 -10.79
N LYS A 374 -7.80 -15.98 -11.58
CA LYS A 374 -9.01 -16.78 -11.84
C LYS A 374 -8.64 -18.15 -12.40
N MET A 375 -7.71 -18.21 -13.36
CA MET A 375 -7.23 -19.46 -13.93
C MET A 375 -6.66 -20.39 -12.85
N LEU A 376 -5.83 -19.88 -11.94
CA LEU A 376 -5.23 -20.67 -10.86
C LEU A 376 -6.26 -21.11 -9.80
N LEU A 377 -7.14 -20.19 -9.38
CA LEU A 377 -8.12 -20.42 -8.31
C LEU A 377 -9.23 -21.40 -8.72
N THR A 378 -9.45 -21.58 -10.02
CA THR A 378 -10.45 -22.52 -10.56
C THR A 378 -9.91 -23.93 -10.80
N THR A 379 -8.62 -24.17 -10.55
CA THR A 379 -8.01 -25.50 -10.69
C THR A 379 -8.58 -26.51 -9.69
N GLN A 380 -8.58 -27.79 -10.05
CA GLN A 380 -8.89 -28.85 -9.09
C GLN A 380 -7.86 -28.87 -7.97
N THR A 381 -6.58 -28.60 -8.29
CA THR A 381 -5.50 -28.52 -7.30
C THR A 381 -5.78 -27.50 -6.20
N PHE A 382 -6.28 -26.31 -6.52
CA PHE A 382 -6.66 -25.32 -5.50
C PHE A 382 -7.79 -25.81 -4.58
N ALA A 383 -8.62 -26.74 -5.06
CA ALA A 383 -9.70 -27.38 -4.30
C ALA A 383 -9.31 -28.72 -3.64
N ARG A 384 -8.02 -29.03 -3.49
CA ARG A 384 -7.52 -30.23 -2.76
C ARG A 384 -7.06 -29.92 -1.35
N VAL A 385 -6.95 -30.96 -0.52
CA VAL A 385 -6.39 -30.87 0.84
C VAL A 385 -4.95 -30.37 0.77
N SER A 386 -4.58 -29.42 1.64
CA SER A 386 -3.24 -28.85 1.61
C SER A 386 -2.15 -29.85 1.93
N LEU A 387 -0.98 -29.62 1.34
CA LEU A 387 0.26 -30.29 1.66
C LEU A 387 0.74 -29.88 3.06
N PRO A 388 1.44 -30.77 3.78
CA PRO A 388 2.19 -30.36 4.97
C PRO A 388 3.28 -29.33 4.59
N GLU A 389 3.93 -28.77 5.60
CA GLU A 389 5.08 -27.91 5.41
C GLU A 389 6.17 -28.63 4.58
N VAL A 390 6.68 -27.94 3.56
CA VAL A 390 7.70 -28.47 2.64
C VAL A 390 9.08 -28.04 3.13
N GLY A 391 10.03 -28.96 3.25
CA GLY A 391 11.37 -28.65 3.72
C GLY A 391 12.13 -27.72 2.77
N MET A 392 13.08 -26.95 3.30
CA MET A 392 13.92 -26.07 2.48
C MET A 392 14.70 -26.88 1.43
N GLY A 393 14.58 -26.49 0.16
CA GLY A 393 15.23 -27.16 -0.97
C GLY A 393 14.54 -28.43 -1.45
N GLU A 394 13.45 -28.87 -0.82
CA GLU A 394 12.67 -30.01 -1.29
C GLU A 394 11.75 -29.59 -2.46
N PRO A 395 11.65 -30.39 -3.53
CA PRO A 395 10.77 -30.08 -4.63
C PRO A 395 9.30 -30.27 -4.21
N CYS A 396 8.47 -29.25 -4.46
CA CYS A 396 7.02 -29.33 -4.31
C CYS A 396 6.35 -29.63 -5.66
N TYR A 397 5.53 -30.69 -5.71
CA TYR A 397 4.77 -31.08 -6.91
C TYR A 397 3.29 -30.69 -6.84
N PHE A 398 2.88 -29.96 -5.80
CA PHE A 398 1.55 -29.34 -5.67
C PHE A 398 0.35 -30.30 -5.80
N GLN A 399 0.32 -31.42 -5.05
CA GLN A 399 -0.90 -32.26 -4.93
C GLN A 399 -2.09 -31.51 -4.29
N GLY A 400 -1.80 -30.37 -3.68
CA GLY A 400 -2.71 -29.34 -3.19
C GLY A 400 -1.91 -28.07 -2.87
N PRO A 401 -2.55 -27.00 -2.37
CA PRO A 401 -1.85 -25.82 -1.84
C PRO A 401 -0.98 -26.19 -0.64
N VAL A 402 0.02 -25.40 -0.30
CA VAL A 402 0.85 -25.60 0.89
C VAL A 402 0.11 -25.07 2.12
N PHE A 403 0.08 -25.86 3.18
CA PHE A 403 -0.42 -25.45 4.49
C PHE A 403 0.45 -24.31 5.02
N ARG A 404 -0.17 -23.16 5.31
CA ARG A 404 0.55 -21.95 5.71
C ARG A 404 -0.17 -21.20 6.81
N ARG A 405 0.59 -20.43 7.57
CA ARG A 405 0.02 -19.51 8.54
C ARG A 405 -0.51 -18.24 7.84
N MET A 406 -1.49 -17.58 8.45
CA MET A 406 -1.90 -16.24 8.04
C MET A 406 -0.76 -15.24 8.26
N SER A 407 -0.59 -14.32 7.30
CA SER A 407 0.18 -13.09 7.49
C SER A 407 -0.41 -12.21 8.60
N ALA A 408 0.39 -11.26 9.10
CA ALA A 408 -0.06 -10.25 10.07
C ALA A 408 -1.32 -9.52 9.61
N GLU A 409 -1.35 -9.10 8.34
CA GLU A 409 -2.48 -8.44 7.70
C GLU A 409 -3.70 -9.35 7.65
N GLN A 410 -3.54 -10.62 7.26
CA GLN A 410 -4.67 -11.57 7.22
C GLN A 410 -5.26 -11.84 8.59
N ALA A 411 -4.41 -11.99 9.61
CA ALA A 411 -4.86 -12.17 10.98
C ALA A 411 -5.62 -10.93 11.46
N TRP A 412 -5.04 -9.73 11.30
CA TRP A 412 -5.68 -8.46 11.67
C TRP A 412 -7.02 -8.27 10.96
N ASP A 413 -7.04 -8.43 9.65
CA ASP A 413 -8.23 -8.23 8.82
C ASP A 413 -9.34 -9.25 9.12
N SER A 414 -8.97 -10.45 9.58
CA SER A 414 -9.92 -11.43 10.11
C SER A 414 -10.50 -11.00 11.46
N LEU A 415 -9.73 -10.32 12.31
CA LEU A 415 -10.26 -9.71 13.54
C LEU A 415 -11.16 -8.51 13.21
N VAL A 416 -10.79 -7.67 12.24
CA VAL A 416 -11.66 -6.58 11.73
C VAL A 416 -13.01 -7.12 11.28
N THR A 417 -13.04 -8.29 10.63
CA THR A 417 -14.29 -8.96 10.21
C THR A 417 -15.24 -9.29 11.36
N LEU A 418 -14.69 -9.57 12.55
CA LEU A 418 -15.46 -9.90 13.75
C LEU A 418 -15.95 -8.66 14.49
N VAL A 419 -15.39 -7.48 14.18
CA VAL A 419 -15.69 -6.21 14.86
C VAL A 419 -16.52 -5.30 13.97
N ASN A 420 -16.15 -5.14 12.71
CA ASN A 420 -16.71 -4.19 11.78
C ASN A 420 -17.72 -4.87 10.83
N PRO A 421 -18.98 -4.38 10.74
CA PRO A 421 -19.99 -4.96 9.84
C PRO A 421 -19.68 -4.77 8.36
N GLU A 422 -18.81 -3.81 8.02
CA GLU A 422 -18.38 -3.51 6.66
C GLU A 422 -16.85 -3.57 6.63
N PRO A 423 -16.26 -4.77 6.80
CA PRO A 423 -14.82 -4.89 7.01
C PRO A 423 -14.01 -4.42 5.79
N ASP A 424 -14.59 -4.43 4.59
CA ASP A 424 -13.93 -4.01 3.36
C ASP A 424 -14.23 -2.56 2.97
N SER A 425 -14.85 -1.76 3.85
CA SER A 425 -15.08 -0.34 3.57
C SER A 425 -13.78 0.44 3.47
N ILE A 426 -13.74 1.39 2.54
CA ILE A 426 -12.62 2.31 2.36
C ILE A 426 -12.71 3.38 3.46
N ASN A 427 -11.58 3.80 4.01
CA ASN A 427 -11.55 4.92 4.94
C ASN A 427 -11.62 6.26 4.17
N TRP A 428 -12.82 6.63 3.73
CA TRP A 428 -13.04 7.83 2.90
C TRP A 428 -12.58 9.11 3.58
N THR A 429 -12.78 9.25 4.90
CA THR A 429 -12.28 10.41 5.66
C THR A 429 -10.77 10.59 5.49
N ALA A 430 -10.00 9.50 5.59
CA ALA A 430 -8.56 9.55 5.34
C ALA A 430 -8.29 9.89 3.87
N ARG A 431 -8.96 9.23 2.92
CA ARG A 431 -8.77 9.46 1.47
C ARG A 431 -9.07 10.89 1.04
N GLU A 432 -10.13 11.49 1.56
CA GLU A 432 -10.52 12.87 1.28
C GLU A 432 -9.49 13.85 1.82
N ARG A 433 -8.98 13.60 3.03
CA ARG A 433 -7.88 14.39 3.59
C ARG A 433 -6.66 14.35 2.68
N GLU A 434 -6.23 13.15 2.27
CA GLU A 434 -5.08 12.96 1.38
C GLU A 434 -5.28 13.66 0.02
N LYS A 435 -6.47 13.52 -0.56
CA LYS A 435 -6.83 14.17 -1.81
C LYS A 435 -6.79 15.69 -1.68
N ARG A 436 -7.33 16.24 -0.60
CA ARG A 436 -7.30 17.67 -0.31
C ARG A 436 -5.87 18.17 -0.18
N GLU A 437 -5.01 17.45 0.54
CA GLU A 437 -3.59 17.80 0.66
C GLU A 437 -2.87 17.80 -0.71
N LEU A 438 -3.25 16.91 -1.62
CA LEU A 438 -2.71 16.85 -2.98
C LEU A 438 -3.20 18.00 -3.86
N ASP A 439 -4.52 18.23 -3.86
CA ASP A 439 -5.17 19.29 -4.62
C ASP A 439 -4.63 20.65 -4.17
N ASN A 440 -4.45 20.83 -2.85
CA ASN A 440 -3.83 21.98 -2.25
C ASN A 440 -2.44 22.31 -2.86
N ARG A 441 -1.59 21.29 -3.04
CA ARG A 441 -0.25 21.48 -3.64
C ARG A 441 -0.32 21.80 -5.11
N ARG A 442 -1.22 21.13 -5.85
CA ARG A 442 -1.46 21.43 -7.26
C ARG A 442 -1.90 22.88 -7.42
N GLN A 443 -2.77 23.37 -6.54
CA GLN A 443 -3.20 24.76 -6.56
C GLN A 443 -2.06 25.71 -6.22
N LEU A 444 -1.29 25.45 -5.16
CA LEU A 444 -0.11 26.25 -4.81
C LEU A 444 0.90 26.32 -5.96
N ALA A 445 1.22 25.19 -6.59
CA ALA A 445 2.10 25.14 -7.77
C ALA A 445 1.54 26.00 -8.90
N GLY A 446 0.26 25.84 -9.24
CA GLY A 446 -0.39 26.63 -10.28
C GLY A 446 -0.42 28.13 -9.98
N LEU A 447 -0.67 28.54 -8.73
CA LEU A 447 -0.62 29.95 -8.33
C LEU A 447 0.78 30.53 -8.49
N LEU A 448 1.81 29.83 -8.02
CA LEU A 448 3.20 30.30 -8.15
C LEU A 448 3.67 30.35 -9.61
N ASP A 449 3.21 29.42 -10.45
CA ASP A 449 3.64 29.32 -11.85
C ASP A 449 2.98 30.37 -12.75
N LEU A 450 1.74 30.75 -12.43
CA LEU A 450 0.91 31.63 -13.28
C LEU A 450 0.86 33.08 -12.80
N THR A 451 1.22 33.35 -11.53
CA THR A 451 1.31 34.73 -11.00
C THR A 451 2.53 35.42 -11.59
N GLU A 452 2.36 36.68 -11.98
CA GLU A 452 3.40 37.49 -12.59
C GLU A 452 4.59 37.69 -11.65
N ALA A 453 5.82 37.47 -12.16
CA ALA A 453 7.04 37.52 -11.37
C ALA A 453 7.23 38.83 -10.56
N PRO A 454 6.87 40.03 -11.06
CA PRO A 454 6.97 41.27 -10.27
C PRO A 454 6.11 41.25 -8.99
N LEU A 455 4.93 40.63 -9.02
CA LEU A 455 4.04 40.54 -7.85
C LEU A 455 4.61 39.57 -6.81
N LEU A 456 5.16 38.45 -7.26
CA LEU A 456 5.85 37.48 -6.39
C LEU A 456 7.14 38.07 -5.79
N PHE A 457 7.85 38.91 -6.54
CA PHE A 457 9.01 39.65 -6.06
C PHE A 457 8.61 40.61 -4.93
N GLU A 458 7.57 41.44 -5.12
CA GLU A 458 7.01 42.34 -4.09
C GLU A 458 6.58 41.55 -2.84
N ALA A 459 5.92 40.40 -3.01
CA ALA A 459 5.56 39.53 -1.88
C ALA A 459 6.79 39.04 -1.12
N SER A 460 7.85 38.61 -1.82
CA SER A 460 9.08 38.15 -1.18
C SER A 460 9.80 39.26 -0.40
N GLU A 461 9.74 40.50 -0.87
CA GLU A 461 10.30 41.67 -0.18
C GLU A 461 9.55 41.93 1.14
N ARG A 462 8.22 41.92 1.08
CA ARG A 462 7.38 42.11 2.28
C ARG A 462 7.60 41.02 3.32
N VAL A 463 7.76 39.77 2.88
CA VAL A 463 8.09 38.65 3.78
C VAL A 463 9.50 38.82 4.36
N ALA A 464 10.48 39.26 3.57
CA ALA A 464 11.83 39.51 4.06
C ALA A 464 11.87 40.54 5.19
N VAL A 465 11.08 41.62 5.08
CA VAL A 465 10.92 42.62 6.15
C VAL A 465 10.37 41.98 7.43
N ALA A 466 9.33 41.13 7.31
CA ALA A 466 8.77 40.44 8.46
C ALA A 466 9.76 39.43 9.08
N MET A 467 10.47 38.66 8.25
CA MET A 467 11.51 37.71 8.69
C MET A 467 12.63 38.41 9.44
N ARG A 468 13.04 39.61 9.03
CA ARG A 468 14.10 40.37 9.71
C ARG A 468 13.73 40.70 11.16
N GLU A 469 12.51 41.18 11.40
CA GLU A 469 12.04 41.46 12.76
C GLU A 469 11.88 40.18 13.58
N GLN A 470 11.38 39.13 12.94
CA GLN A 470 11.13 37.87 13.61
C GLN A 470 12.41 37.09 13.95
N ASN A 471 13.46 37.19 13.13
CA ASN A 471 14.76 36.59 13.42
C ASN A 471 15.36 37.14 14.72
N LYS A 472 15.14 38.43 15.03
CA LYS A 472 15.54 39.01 16.33
C LYS A 472 14.82 38.33 17.50
N GLU A 473 13.52 38.08 17.35
CA GLU A 473 12.73 37.35 18.35
C GLU A 473 13.22 35.90 18.49
N PHE A 474 13.48 35.20 17.39
CA PHE A 474 14.00 33.83 17.41
C PHE A 474 15.36 33.73 18.10
N ASP A 475 16.27 34.65 17.82
CA ASP A 475 17.59 34.67 18.45
C ASP A 475 17.48 34.93 19.96
N GLN A 476 16.55 35.81 20.37
CA GLN A 476 16.27 36.06 21.77
C GLN A 476 15.68 34.82 22.46
N LEU A 477 14.65 34.20 21.87
CA LEU A 477 14.03 32.97 22.40
C LEU A 477 15.01 31.80 22.48
N ARG A 478 15.92 31.67 21.50
CA ARG A 478 16.98 30.63 21.52
C ARG A 478 17.95 30.85 22.68
N LYS A 479 18.40 32.08 22.91
CA LYS A 479 19.24 32.42 24.06
C LYS A 479 18.52 32.14 25.39
N GLU A 480 17.24 32.50 25.50
CA GLU A 480 16.42 32.20 26.68
C GLU A 480 16.28 30.68 26.89
N LEU A 481 16.11 29.91 25.82
CA LEU A 481 16.01 28.45 25.87
C LEU A 481 17.31 27.81 26.34
N ASP A 482 18.45 28.29 25.85
CA ASP A 482 19.78 27.79 26.25
C ASP A 482 20.04 28.07 27.73
N VAL A 483 19.67 29.25 28.23
CA VAL A 483 19.74 29.58 29.67
C VAL A 483 18.81 28.68 30.49
N ALA A 484 17.57 28.49 30.06
CA ALA A 484 16.61 27.62 30.77
C ALA A 484 17.09 26.16 30.81
N ARG A 485 17.68 25.66 29.71
CA ARG A 485 18.29 24.32 29.65
C ARG A 485 19.51 24.19 30.55
N ALA A 486 20.38 25.19 30.58
CA ALA A 486 21.53 25.23 31.47
C ALA A 486 21.14 25.25 32.96
N GLN A 487 19.94 25.78 33.26
CA GLN A 487 19.36 25.81 34.61
C GLN A 487 18.47 24.60 34.92
N GLU A 488 18.35 23.63 34.01
CA GLU A 488 17.44 22.47 34.10
C GLU A 488 15.95 22.83 34.34
N ASP A 489 15.54 24.05 33.99
CA ASP A 489 14.17 24.55 34.15
C ASP A 489 13.27 24.03 33.00
N LYS A 490 12.69 22.85 33.23
CA LYS A 490 11.86 22.13 32.24
C LYS A 490 10.58 22.87 31.88
N ASP A 491 9.97 23.61 32.80
CA ASP A 491 8.71 24.29 32.56
C ASP A 491 8.93 25.57 31.74
N LYS A 492 9.98 26.33 32.08
CA LYS A 492 10.39 27.49 31.28
C LYS A 492 10.86 27.08 29.88
N ALA A 493 11.59 25.98 29.76
CA ALA A 493 11.98 25.44 28.46
C ALA A 493 10.77 25.06 27.58
N LYS A 494 9.73 24.42 28.16
CA LYS A 494 8.48 24.11 27.45
C LYS A 494 7.74 25.37 27.02
N GLU A 495 7.66 26.38 27.88
CA GLU A 495 7.00 27.64 27.55
C GLU A 495 7.73 28.40 26.43
N ILE A 496 9.06 28.46 26.47
CA ILE A 496 9.86 29.06 25.39
C ILE A 496 9.69 28.28 24.08
N GLN A 497 9.65 26.95 24.13
CA GLN A 497 9.36 26.11 22.96
C GLN A 497 7.96 26.39 22.38
N ARG A 498 6.95 26.60 23.23
CA ARG A 498 5.59 26.99 22.80
C ARG A 498 5.61 28.34 22.07
N ARG A 499 6.26 29.37 22.65
CA ARG A 499 6.43 30.70 22.03
C ARG A 499 7.19 30.62 20.71
N LEU A 500 8.25 29.80 20.64
CA LEU A 500 9.00 29.58 19.40
C LEU A 500 8.12 28.94 18.30
N GLY A 501 7.25 27.99 18.68
CA GLY A 501 6.26 27.39 17.78
C GLY A 501 5.21 28.40 17.29
N GLU A 502 4.73 29.28 18.17
CA GLU A 502 3.79 30.36 17.82
C GLU A 502 4.42 31.37 16.87
N SER A 503 5.65 31.82 17.14
CA SER A 503 6.38 32.70 16.23
C SER A 503 6.55 32.03 14.86
N GLN A 504 7.00 30.77 14.79
CA GLN A 504 7.09 30.04 13.51
C GLN A 504 5.75 29.94 12.77
N ARG A 505 4.62 29.83 13.48
CA ARG A 505 3.28 29.85 12.88
C ARG A 505 2.98 31.22 12.27
N ILE A 506 3.22 32.31 13.01
CA ILE A 506 3.03 33.69 12.51
C ILE A 506 3.87 33.95 11.25
N LEU A 507 5.09 33.41 11.19
CA LEU A 507 5.93 33.52 9.99
C LEU A 507 5.23 32.88 8.79
N ARG A 508 4.80 31.62 8.92
CA ARG A 508 4.12 30.88 7.85
C ARG A 508 2.85 31.58 7.39
N GLN A 509 2.07 32.12 8.33
CA GLN A 509 0.89 32.92 8.03
C GLN A 509 1.25 34.15 7.20
N THR A 510 2.32 34.84 7.58
CA THR A 510 2.82 36.02 6.85
C THR A 510 3.25 35.66 5.43
N VAL A 511 3.99 34.55 5.26
CA VAL A 511 4.36 34.07 3.91
C VAL A 511 3.11 33.77 3.09
N SER A 512 2.20 32.96 3.64
CA SER A 512 0.93 32.61 3.00
C SER A 512 0.15 33.83 2.54
N ARG A 513 -0.05 34.80 3.44
CA ARG A 513 -0.79 36.02 3.17
C ARG A 513 -0.14 36.86 2.07
N CYS A 514 1.17 37.11 2.14
CA CYS A 514 1.85 37.94 1.14
C CYS A 514 1.79 37.33 -0.26
N PHE A 515 2.01 36.02 -0.40
CA PHE A 515 1.96 35.35 -1.70
C PHE A 515 0.51 35.19 -2.22
N TYR A 516 -0.45 35.02 -1.32
CA TYR A 516 -1.87 35.04 -1.68
C TYR A 516 -2.31 36.41 -2.19
N GLU A 517 -1.96 37.50 -1.50
CA GLU A 517 -2.25 38.87 -1.95
C GLU A 517 -1.59 39.17 -3.31
N ALA A 518 -0.38 38.64 -3.58
CA ALA A 518 0.24 38.72 -4.90
C ALA A 518 -0.59 38.00 -5.97
N ALA A 519 -1.07 36.79 -5.70
CA ALA A 519 -1.96 36.08 -6.61
C ALA A 519 -3.28 36.84 -6.85
N GLN A 520 -3.87 37.46 -5.82
CA GLN A 520 -5.09 38.26 -5.96
C GLN A 520 -4.90 39.48 -6.87
N LYS A 521 -3.73 40.12 -6.80
CA LYS A 521 -3.36 41.24 -7.67
C LYS A 521 -3.07 40.82 -9.13
N SER A 522 -2.96 39.52 -9.40
CA SER A 522 -2.68 39.00 -10.74
C SER A 522 -3.80 39.33 -11.71
N ASN A 523 -3.45 39.78 -12.93
CA ASN A 523 -4.43 39.97 -14.00
C ASN A 523 -4.67 38.67 -14.80
N ASN A 524 -4.00 37.58 -14.42
CA ASN A 524 -4.14 36.29 -15.08
C ASN A 524 -5.51 35.65 -14.71
N LYS A 525 -6.34 35.41 -15.74
CA LYS A 525 -7.67 34.80 -15.56
C LYS A 525 -7.62 33.40 -14.95
N GLU A 526 -6.57 32.63 -15.23
CA GLU A 526 -6.39 31.29 -14.65
C GLU A 526 -6.05 31.37 -13.16
N VAL A 527 -5.26 32.37 -12.75
CA VAL A 527 -4.98 32.63 -11.32
C VAL A 527 -6.28 32.99 -10.60
N GLN A 528 -7.10 33.88 -11.19
CA GLN A 528 -8.39 34.26 -10.61
C GLN A 528 -9.37 33.06 -10.52
N ALA A 529 -9.39 32.19 -11.52
CA ALA A 529 -10.18 30.95 -11.48
C ALA A 529 -9.72 30.01 -10.36
N LYS A 530 -8.40 29.80 -10.22
CA LYS A 530 -7.83 28.98 -9.13
C LYS A 530 -8.12 29.54 -7.75
N LEU A 531 -8.05 30.86 -7.58
CA LEU A 531 -8.42 31.52 -6.33
C LEU A 531 -9.90 31.31 -5.99
N ALA A 532 -10.78 31.27 -6.99
CA ALA A 532 -12.20 30.98 -6.81
C ALA A 532 -12.46 29.51 -6.41
N GLU A 533 -11.68 28.55 -6.93
CA GLU A 533 -11.78 27.12 -6.56
C GLU A 533 -11.39 26.82 -5.10
N VAL A 534 -10.53 27.66 -4.51
CA VAL A 534 -10.03 27.50 -3.14
C VAL A 534 -11.03 28.01 -2.07
N GLY A 535 -12.14 28.65 -2.50
CA GLY A 535 -13.14 29.27 -1.63
C GLY A 535 -14.25 28.33 -1.16
N GLY A 536 -14.14 27.81 0.07
CA GLY A 536 -15.25 27.23 0.83
C GLY A 536 -15.30 27.79 2.26
N ASP A 537 -16.43 28.41 2.64
CA ASP A 537 -16.96 28.89 3.95
C ASP A 537 -16.04 29.32 5.12
N GLY A 538 -14.73 29.45 4.94
CA GLY A 538 -13.78 30.02 5.92
C GLY A 538 -13.12 31.30 5.42
N PRO A 539 -12.49 32.12 6.31
CA PRO A 539 -11.71 33.28 5.88
C PRO A 539 -10.65 32.85 4.88
N MET A 540 -10.66 33.43 3.68
CA MET A 540 -9.92 33.01 2.49
C MET A 540 -8.39 32.85 2.69
N GLU A 541 -7.83 33.54 3.70
CA GLU A 541 -6.44 33.42 4.16
C GLU A 541 -6.11 32.05 4.79
N MET A 542 -7.08 31.41 5.45
CA MET A 542 -6.94 30.07 6.05
C MET A 542 -6.74 28.98 5.00
N ALA A 543 -7.24 29.19 3.79
CA ALA A 543 -7.11 28.23 2.71
C ALA A 543 -5.66 28.17 2.20
N MET A 544 -5.02 29.31 1.91
CA MET A 544 -3.58 29.38 1.57
C MET A 544 -2.70 28.92 2.75
N MET A 545 -3.09 29.22 4.00
CA MET A 545 -2.40 28.66 5.17
C MET A 545 -2.47 27.13 5.20
N SER A 546 -3.63 26.55 4.89
CA SER A 546 -3.80 25.11 4.73
C SER A 546 -3.02 24.53 3.54
N LEU A 547 -2.66 25.35 2.52
CA LEU A 547 -1.75 24.96 1.43
C LEU A 547 -0.28 24.92 1.88
N MET A 548 0.08 25.76 2.88
CA MET A 548 1.46 25.96 3.35
C MET A 548 1.83 25.21 4.63
N GLU A 549 0.88 24.86 5.46
CA GLU A 549 1.08 24.02 6.64
C GLU A 549 1.03 22.55 6.24
N SER A 550 2.00 21.75 6.71
CA SER A 550 1.86 20.29 6.78
C SER A 550 0.73 20.01 7.76
N ALA A 551 -0.50 19.97 7.27
CA ALA A 551 -1.67 20.03 8.10
C ALA A 551 -1.66 18.85 9.10
N ARG A 552 -1.39 19.15 10.38
CA ARG A 552 -2.15 18.46 11.43
C ARG A 552 -3.57 18.99 11.30
N VAL A 553 -4.31 18.41 10.36
CA VAL A 553 -5.76 18.52 10.38
C VAL A 553 -6.17 17.79 11.65
N ASP A 554 -6.69 18.52 12.61
CA ASP A 554 -7.27 17.89 13.79
C ASP A 554 -8.44 17.03 13.30
N ALA A 555 -8.47 15.75 13.68
CA ALA A 555 -9.46 14.81 13.16
C ALA A 555 -10.91 15.25 13.50
N SER A 556 -11.06 16.19 14.45
CA SER A 556 -12.32 16.83 14.85
C SER A 556 -12.86 17.84 13.84
N ASP A 557 -12.03 18.41 12.97
CA ASP A 557 -12.40 19.55 12.10
C ASP A 557 -12.90 19.12 10.72
N MET A 558 -12.97 17.81 10.47
CA MET A 558 -13.45 17.26 9.21
C MET A 558 -14.93 16.90 9.31
N PRO A 559 -15.73 17.11 8.25
CA PRO A 559 -17.00 16.43 8.13
C PRO A 559 -16.67 14.94 8.00
N GLY A 560 -16.68 14.23 9.13
CA GLY A 560 -16.70 12.78 9.11
C GLY A 560 -17.80 12.36 8.15
N GLU A 561 -17.57 11.28 7.40
CA GLU A 561 -18.53 10.68 6.47
C GLU A 561 -19.95 11.04 6.89
N VAL A 562 -20.76 11.51 5.93
CA VAL A 562 -22.22 11.52 6.08
C VAL A 562 -22.60 10.09 6.40
N MET A 563 -22.58 9.78 7.70
CA MET A 563 -22.82 8.45 8.25
C MET A 563 -24.12 8.03 7.62
N ASP A 564 -24.09 6.96 6.83
CA ASP A 564 -25.26 6.57 6.07
C ASP A 564 -26.39 6.28 7.07
N LEU A 565 -27.28 7.26 7.21
CA LEU A 565 -28.37 7.23 8.17
C LEU A 565 -29.31 6.08 7.83
N GLN A 566 -29.39 5.67 6.56
CA GLN A 566 -30.17 4.51 6.12
C GLN A 566 -29.53 3.22 6.60
N GLN A 567 -28.20 3.08 6.47
CA GLN A 567 -27.47 1.91 6.97
C GLN A 567 -27.54 1.81 8.50
N VAL A 568 -27.36 2.93 9.22
CA VAL A 568 -27.51 2.97 10.68
C VAL A 568 -28.93 2.58 11.12
N GLN A 569 -29.96 3.02 10.39
CA GLN A 569 -31.34 2.63 10.67
C GLN A 569 -31.60 1.14 10.36
N ALA A 570 -31.04 0.62 9.27
CA ALA A 570 -31.13 -0.80 8.92
C ALA A 570 -30.45 -1.68 9.98
N ASP A 571 -29.25 -1.29 10.42
CA ASP A 571 -28.53 -1.95 11.50
C ASP A 571 -29.30 -1.87 12.82
N ALA A 572 -29.78 -0.68 13.21
CA ALA A 572 -30.56 -0.50 14.42
C ALA A 572 -31.81 -1.39 14.42
N LYS A 573 -32.50 -1.50 13.29
CA LYS A 573 -33.64 -2.40 13.12
C LYS A 573 -33.24 -3.87 13.21
N ARG A 574 -32.15 -4.28 12.54
CA ARG A 574 -31.60 -5.65 12.60
C ARG A 574 -31.23 -6.04 14.02
N LEU A 575 -30.68 -5.09 14.78
CA LEU A 575 -30.22 -5.27 16.15
C LEU A 575 -31.32 -5.11 17.21
N GLY A 576 -32.55 -4.78 16.80
CA GLY A 576 -33.65 -4.55 17.74
C GLY A 576 -33.41 -3.36 18.67
N ILE A 577 -32.65 -2.35 18.25
CA ILE A 577 -32.41 -1.14 19.04
C ILE A 577 -33.68 -0.29 19.01
N GLN A 578 -34.37 -0.22 20.16
CA GLN A 578 -35.63 0.51 20.31
C GLN A 578 -35.47 1.84 21.06
N ASP A 579 -34.45 1.97 21.92
CA ASP A 579 -34.24 3.16 22.73
C ASP A 579 -33.19 4.12 22.14
N GLN A 580 -33.41 5.42 22.35
CA GLN A 580 -32.58 6.48 21.77
C GLN A 580 -31.16 6.51 22.35
N LYS A 581 -30.97 6.07 23.60
CA LYS A 581 -29.65 6.07 24.28
C LYS A 581 -28.73 5.01 23.65
N THR A 582 -29.25 3.80 23.46
CA THR A 582 -28.56 2.70 22.79
C THR A 582 -28.29 3.02 21.33
N LEU A 583 -29.24 3.64 20.61
CA LEU A 583 -29.02 4.11 19.25
C LEU A 583 -27.88 5.13 19.17
N LYS A 584 -27.86 6.11 20.08
CA LYS A 584 -26.76 7.09 20.17
C LYS A 584 -25.42 6.42 20.46
N SER A 585 -25.38 5.42 21.34
CA SER A 585 -24.18 4.64 21.63
C SER A 585 -23.67 3.88 20.40
N TYR A 586 -24.57 3.21 19.66
CA TYR A 586 -24.23 2.50 18.42
C TYR A 586 -23.73 3.46 17.33
N VAL A 587 -24.37 4.62 17.17
CA VAL A 587 -23.92 5.67 16.26
C VAL A 587 -22.52 6.14 16.58
N THR A 588 -22.22 6.41 17.86
CA THR A 588 -20.86 6.79 18.29
C THR A 588 -19.86 5.68 18.02
N TYR A 589 -20.23 4.42 18.28
CA TYR A 589 -19.39 3.26 17.97
C TYR A 589 -19.05 3.19 16.46
N ARG A 590 -20.07 3.27 15.59
CA ARG A 590 -19.90 3.30 14.12
C ARG A 590 -19.01 4.46 13.67
N LYS A 591 -19.19 5.65 14.23
CA LYS A 591 -18.35 6.83 13.92
C LYS A 591 -16.87 6.60 14.24
N ASN A 592 -16.54 5.86 15.30
CA ASN A 592 -15.15 5.63 15.69
C ASN A 592 -14.53 4.40 15.02
N LEU A 593 -15.35 3.58 14.35
CA LEU A 593 -14.95 2.28 13.83
C LEU A 593 -13.93 2.40 12.69
N HIS A 594 -14.13 3.32 11.74
CA HIS A 594 -13.19 3.54 10.64
C HIS A 594 -11.81 4.07 11.12
N GLN A 595 -11.75 4.65 12.31
CA GLN A 595 -10.51 5.16 12.90
C GLN A 595 -9.74 4.08 13.67
N THR A 596 -10.43 3.03 14.15
CA THR A 596 -9.87 2.05 15.09
C THR A 596 -9.81 0.63 14.53
N TRP A 597 -10.75 0.25 13.66
CA TRP A 597 -10.95 -1.08 13.09
C TRP A 597 -11.16 -1.01 11.57
N SER A 598 -10.12 -0.55 10.88
CA SER A 598 -10.00 -0.58 9.42
C SER A 598 -9.05 -1.69 8.99
N ARG A 599 -9.20 -2.13 7.72
CA ARG A 599 -8.28 -3.09 7.09
C ARG A 599 -6.85 -2.60 7.20
N ALA A 600 -5.89 -3.51 7.29
CA ALA A 600 -4.46 -3.20 7.34
C ALA A 600 -4.01 -2.31 6.16
N ALA A 601 -4.64 -2.46 4.98
CA ALA A 601 -4.39 -1.63 3.80
C ALA A 601 -4.75 -0.14 3.97
N GLU A 602 -5.61 0.17 4.93
CA GLU A 602 -6.10 1.52 5.25
C GLU A 602 -5.41 2.10 6.49
N LEU A 603 -4.53 1.33 7.14
CA LEU A 603 -3.71 1.78 8.26
C LEU A 603 -2.33 2.25 7.79
N THR A 604 -1.68 3.06 8.63
CA THR A 604 -0.29 3.46 8.43
C THR A 604 0.61 2.22 8.42
N SER A 605 1.48 2.11 7.41
CA SER A 605 2.47 1.03 7.28
C SER A 605 3.89 1.61 7.10
N PRO A 606 4.89 1.17 7.89
CA PRO A 606 4.76 0.22 9.00
C PRO A 606 3.86 0.74 10.12
N ALA A 607 3.10 -0.18 10.72
CA ALA A 607 2.35 0.12 11.93
C ALA A 607 3.31 0.52 13.07
N PRO A 608 2.88 1.41 13.99
CA PRO A 608 3.70 1.80 15.13
C PRO A 608 4.06 0.60 16.00
N ARG A 609 5.21 0.67 16.70
CA ARG A 609 5.64 -0.36 17.65
C ARG A 609 4.57 -0.60 18.71
N GLY A 610 4.34 -1.86 19.09
CA GLY A 610 3.27 -2.26 19.99
C GLY A 610 1.89 -2.44 19.33
N HIS A 611 1.73 -2.08 18.05
CA HIS A 611 0.52 -2.41 17.29
C HIS A 611 0.51 -3.89 16.89
N PHE A 612 -0.66 -4.52 16.87
CA PHE A 612 -0.85 -5.93 16.51
C PHE A 612 -0.09 -6.33 15.25
N LEU A 613 -0.28 -5.58 14.15
CA LEU A 613 0.39 -5.82 12.88
C LEU A 613 1.91 -5.94 13.02
N ARG A 614 2.54 -5.06 13.81
CA ARG A 614 4.00 -5.07 13.99
C ARG A 614 4.45 -6.25 14.83
N GLU A 615 3.73 -6.59 15.89
CA GLU A 615 4.01 -7.77 16.72
C GLU A 615 3.79 -9.10 15.97
N TYR A 616 2.86 -9.10 15.00
CA TYR A 616 2.55 -10.26 14.15
C TYR A 616 3.42 -10.41 12.90
N GLY A 617 4.45 -9.58 12.74
CA GLY A 617 5.43 -9.74 11.66
C GLY A 617 5.10 -8.97 10.38
N GLN A 618 4.30 -7.89 10.44
CA GLN A 618 4.12 -6.99 9.31
C GLN A 618 5.47 -6.44 8.83
N SER A 619 5.68 -6.49 7.51
CA SER A 619 6.83 -5.89 6.83
C SER A 619 6.98 -4.41 7.16
N ASP A 620 8.20 -3.97 7.44
CA ASP A 620 8.52 -2.52 7.46
C ASP A 620 8.59 -1.91 6.07
N ARG A 621 8.64 -2.75 5.03
CA ARG A 621 8.80 -2.33 3.64
C ARG A 621 10.13 -1.60 3.42
N ASP A 622 11.09 -1.74 4.34
CA ASP A 622 12.45 -1.21 4.18
C ASP A 622 13.24 -2.07 3.18
N VAL A 623 12.94 -3.37 3.14
CA VAL A 623 13.45 -4.35 2.17
C VAL A 623 12.26 -5.06 1.52
N ILE A 624 12.45 -5.55 0.29
CA ILE A 624 11.44 -6.30 -0.47
C ILE A 624 11.02 -7.55 0.30
N GLU A 625 9.72 -7.70 0.56
CA GLU A 625 9.11 -8.90 1.15
C GLU A 625 9.68 -9.24 2.56
N ASN A 626 9.82 -8.22 3.41
CA ASN A 626 10.38 -8.34 4.77
C ASN A 626 9.33 -8.66 5.85
N SER A 627 8.23 -9.32 5.48
CA SER A 627 7.24 -9.81 6.44
C SER A 627 7.66 -11.17 7.00
N SER A 628 7.14 -11.52 8.18
CA SER A 628 7.36 -12.81 8.82
C SER A 628 6.03 -13.42 9.24
N ASP A 629 5.84 -14.70 8.93
CA ASP A 629 4.74 -15.52 9.40
C ASP A 629 5.18 -16.53 10.47
N GLU A 630 6.43 -16.44 10.96
CA GLU A 630 6.95 -17.30 12.01
C GLU A 630 6.22 -17.10 13.34
N ALA A 631 6.04 -18.20 14.08
CA ALA A 631 5.46 -18.19 15.40
C ALA A 631 6.42 -17.58 16.41
N SER A 632 5.94 -16.61 17.19
CA SER A 632 6.75 -15.98 18.24
C SER A 632 6.02 -15.92 19.58
N VAL A 633 6.79 -15.93 20.67
CA VAL A 633 6.25 -15.76 22.03
C VAL A 633 5.48 -14.43 22.18
N PRO A 634 5.97 -13.28 21.68
CA PRO A 634 5.21 -12.03 21.69
C PRO A 634 3.82 -12.13 21.04
N GLN A 635 3.67 -12.86 19.93
CA GLN A 635 2.36 -13.02 19.26
C GLN A 635 1.35 -13.77 20.13
N ALA A 636 1.80 -14.84 20.80
CA ALA A 636 0.95 -15.60 21.73
C ALA A 636 0.56 -14.75 22.94
N LEU A 637 1.52 -14.01 23.52
CA LEU A 637 1.27 -13.09 24.64
C LEU A 637 0.35 -11.94 24.25
N ALA A 638 0.45 -11.42 23.02
CA ALA A 638 -0.42 -10.38 22.50
C ALA A 638 -1.88 -10.86 22.43
N MET A 639 -2.14 -12.11 22.01
CA MET A 639 -3.50 -12.65 22.01
C MET A 639 -4.06 -12.86 23.42
N MET A 640 -3.21 -13.23 24.39
CA MET A 640 -3.63 -13.47 25.78
C MET A 640 -3.83 -12.20 26.59
N ASN A 641 -3.02 -11.16 26.35
CA ASN A 641 -2.94 -9.99 27.21
C ASN A 641 -3.39 -8.67 26.56
N SER A 642 -3.66 -8.65 25.25
CA SER A 642 -4.06 -7.41 24.58
C SER A 642 -5.49 -7.01 24.91
N SER A 643 -5.75 -5.70 24.86
CA SER A 643 -7.10 -5.13 24.87
C SER A 643 -7.89 -5.42 23.58
N LEU A 644 -7.33 -6.18 22.61
CA LEU A 644 -8.02 -6.53 21.38
C LEU A 644 -9.18 -7.47 21.66
N VAL A 645 -8.99 -8.42 22.59
CA VAL A 645 -10.02 -9.40 22.93
C VAL A 645 -11.27 -8.71 23.45
N SER A 646 -11.12 -7.76 24.38
CA SER A 646 -12.26 -7.01 24.94
C SER A 646 -12.96 -6.13 23.90
N GLN A 647 -12.28 -5.72 22.83
CA GLN A 647 -12.89 -5.01 21.72
C GLN A 647 -13.64 -5.97 20.77
N ILE A 648 -13.07 -7.14 20.51
CA ILE A 648 -13.71 -8.20 19.69
C ILE A 648 -14.94 -8.78 20.37
N THR A 649 -14.91 -8.93 21.69
CA THR A 649 -16.06 -9.38 22.48
C THR A 649 -16.93 -8.21 22.97
N GLY A 650 -16.54 -6.97 22.65
CA GLY A 650 -17.25 -5.76 23.05
C GLY A 650 -18.70 -5.76 22.58
N GLY A 651 -19.57 -5.09 23.34
CA GLY A 651 -21.02 -5.16 23.14
C GLY A 651 -21.53 -4.70 21.76
N TRP A 652 -20.73 -4.00 20.95
CA TRP A 652 -21.09 -3.57 19.60
C TRP A 652 -20.30 -4.25 18.48
N SER A 653 -19.42 -5.20 18.80
CA SER A 653 -18.75 -5.98 17.75
C SER A 653 -19.77 -6.83 16.98
N VAL A 654 -19.47 -7.10 15.71
CA VAL A 654 -20.29 -7.98 14.87
C VAL A 654 -20.46 -9.36 15.50
N LEU A 655 -19.38 -9.93 16.06
CA LEU A 655 -19.42 -11.22 16.74
C LEU A 655 -20.42 -11.21 17.90
N SER A 656 -20.31 -10.24 18.81
CA SER A 656 -21.19 -10.13 19.98
C SER A 656 -22.64 -9.83 19.59
N MET A 657 -22.85 -9.03 18.54
CA MET A 657 -24.18 -8.77 17.99
C MET A 657 -24.82 -10.03 17.42
N ASN A 658 -24.08 -10.82 16.64
CA ASN A 658 -24.56 -12.08 16.09
C ASN A 658 -24.85 -13.13 17.18
N LEU A 659 -23.98 -13.25 18.18
CA LEU A 659 -24.20 -14.14 19.32
C LEU A 659 -25.43 -13.77 20.15
N ARG A 660 -25.74 -12.48 20.32
CA ARG A 660 -26.95 -12.05 21.03
C ARG A 660 -28.24 -12.33 20.28
N GLN A 661 -28.20 -12.40 18.95
CA GLN A 661 -29.38 -12.73 18.14
C GLN A 661 -29.73 -14.23 18.19
N ALA A 662 -28.75 -15.10 18.44
CA ALA A 662 -28.98 -16.53 18.63
C ALA A 662 -29.68 -16.80 19.97
N LYS A 663 -30.73 -17.64 19.94
CA LYS A 663 -31.64 -17.87 21.07
C LYS A 663 -31.15 -18.96 21.99
N THR A 664 -30.50 -19.99 21.44
CA THR A 664 -30.02 -21.16 22.18
C THR A 664 -28.49 -21.17 22.25
N ASP A 665 -27.93 -21.91 23.21
CA ASP A 665 -26.48 -22.09 23.29
C ASP A 665 -25.94 -22.86 22.07
N GLU A 666 -26.72 -23.77 21.51
CA GLU A 666 -26.38 -24.49 20.27
C GLU A 666 -26.30 -23.53 19.07
N GLU A 667 -27.31 -22.68 18.88
CA GLU A 667 -27.29 -21.67 17.81
C GLU A 667 -26.12 -20.69 17.96
N LYS A 668 -25.77 -20.32 19.20
CA LYS A 668 -24.60 -19.47 19.48
C LYS A 668 -23.30 -20.16 19.13
N LEU A 669 -23.19 -21.46 19.40
CA LEU A 669 -22.03 -22.25 19.03
C LEU A 669 -21.87 -22.33 17.51
N GLU A 670 -22.96 -22.56 16.77
CA GLU A 670 -22.94 -22.51 15.31
C GLU A 670 -22.52 -21.14 14.77
N VAL A 671 -23.07 -20.06 15.32
CA VAL A 671 -22.70 -18.68 14.97
C VAL A 671 -21.21 -18.44 15.19
N LEU A 672 -20.67 -18.88 16.33
CA LEU A 672 -19.26 -18.72 16.67
C LEU A 672 -18.35 -19.48 15.69
N TYR A 673 -18.66 -20.74 15.41
CA TYR A 673 -17.90 -21.58 14.50
C TYR A 673 -17.96 -21.08 13.05
N LEU A 674 -19.14 -20.65 12.57
CA LEU A 674 -19.27 -20.07 11.24
C LEU A 674 -18.50 -18.73 11.14
N SER A 675 -18.55 -17.90 12.16
CA SER A 675 -17.87 -16.59 12.15
C SER A 675 -16.36 -16.71 12.20
N ILE A 676 -15.81 -17.66 12.97
CA ILE A 676 -14.35 -17.78 13.20
C ILE A 676 -13.70 -18.78 12.25
N PHE A 677 -14.37 -19.90 11.97
CA PHE A 677 -13.85 -21.03 11.20
C PHE A 677 -14.53 -21.26 9.86
N SER A 678 -15.63 -20.54 9.57
CA SER A 678 -16.37 -20.66 8.30
C SER A 678 -17.01 -22.03 8.07
N ARG A 679 -17.25 -22.80 9.15
CA ARG A 679 -17.89 -24.12 9.14
C ARG A 679 -18.78 -24.30 10.36
N LEU A 680 -19.64 -25.31 10.35
CA LEU A 680 -20.33 -25.77 11.55
C LEU A 680 -19.39 -26.60 12.45
N PRO A 681 -19.67 -26.66 13.77
CA PRO A 681 -18.95 -27.55 14.67
C PRO A 681 -19.25 -29.02 14.34
N THR A 682 -18.22 -29.85 14.40
CA THR A 682 -18.38 -31.32 14.32
C THR A 682 -19.16 -31.83 15.54
N GLU A 683 -19.71 -33.05 15.47
CA GLU A 683 -20.42 -33.65 16.61
C GLU A 683 -19.54 -33.70 17.86
N HIS A 684 -18.29 -34.14 17.72
CA HIS A 684 -17.34 -34.16 18.83
C HIS A 684 -17.09 -32.77 19.43
N GLU A 685 -16.93 -31.76 18.59
CA GLU A 685 -16.75 -30.38 19.07
C GLU A 685 -18.00 -29.85 19.78
N ARG A 686 -19.21 -30.19 19.30
CA ARG A 686 -20.45 -29.83 19.96
C ARG A 686 -20.55 -30.45 21.34
N ASP A 687 -20.22 -31.73 21.47
CA ASP A 687 -20.26 -32.44 22.75
C ASP A 687 -19.29 -31.82 23.76
N VAL A 688 -18.03 -31.61 23.35
CA VAL A 688 -17.00 -31.02 24.22
C VAL A 688 -17.36 -29.59 24.61
N MET A 689 -17.84 -28.78 23.66
CA MET A 689 -18.21 -27.39 23.93
C MET A 689 -19.45 -27.29 24.81
N SER A 690 -20.44 -28.16 24.64
CA SER A 690 -21.65 -28.21 25.47
C SER A 690 -21.31 -28.47 26.94
N GLN A 691 -20.46 -29.46 27.22
CA GLN A 691 -19.97 -29.76 28.57
C GLN A 691 -19.20 -28.57 29.19
N ARG A 692 -18.36 -27.89 28.39
CA ARG A 692 -17.63 -26.70 28.85
C ARG A 692 -18.55 -25.52 29.13
N LEU A 693 -19.51 -25.30 28.26
CA LEU A 693 -20.52 -24.25 28.39
C LEU A 693 -21.33 -24.44 29.68
N GLU A 694 -21.70 -25.66 30.06
CA GLU A 694 -22.34 -25.94 31.36
C GLU A 694 -21.45 -25.55 32.55
N SER A 695 -20.15 -25.84 32.49
CA SER A 695 -19.21 -25.48 33.55
C SER A 695 -19.04 -23.96 33.77
N TYR A 696 -19.44 -23.15 32.78
CA TYR A 696 -19.44 -21.69 32.83
C TYR A 696 -20.83 -21.08 33.07
N ALA A 697 -21.84 -21.91 33.39
CA ALA A 697 -23.19 -21.42 33.66
C ALA A 697 -23.18 -20.29 34.71
N GLY A 698 -23.87 -19.18 34.39
CA GLY A 698 -23.96 -18.00 35.26
C GLY A 698 -22.79 -17.01 35.17
N ARG A 699 -21.70 -17.32 34.44
CA ARG A 699 -20.62 -16.34 34.18
C ARG A 699 -21.04 -15.34 33.12
N GLN A 700 -20.87 -14.05 33.38
CA GLN A 700 -21.17 -13.00 32.41
C GLN A 700 -20.25 -13.05 31.17
N THR A 701 -19.00 -13.49 31.35
CA THR A 701 -17.97 -13.58 30.30
C THR A 701 -17.98 -14.91 29.54
N ARG A 702 -18.97 -15.79 29.78
CA ARG A 702 -18.99 -17.18 29.25
C ARG A 702 -18.69 -17.29 27.76
N TRP A 703 -19.31 -16.44 26.93
CA TRP A 703 -19.12 -16.45 25.48
C TRP A 703 -17.88 -15.68 25.02
N GLU A 704 -17.38 -14.76 25.86
CA GLU A 704 -16.12 -14.05 25.63
C GLU A 704 -14.94 -15.01 25.78
N ASP A 705 -14.97 -15.84 26.83
CA ASP A 705 -13.95 -16.86 27.09
C ASP A 705 -13.90 -17.92 25.96
N VAL A 706 -15.06 -18.35 25.46
CA VAL A 706 -15.16 -19.29 24.33
C VAL A 706 -14.66 -18.67 23.03
N ALA A 707 -15.00 -17.40 22.75
CA ALA A 707 -14.49 -16.69 21.59
C ALA A 707 -12.97 -16.53 21.64
N LEU A 708 -12.42 -16.15 22.79
CA LEU A 708 -10.97 -16.05 23.00
C LEU A 708 -10.26 -17.39 22.77
N ALA A 709 -10.81 -18.47 23.33
CA ALA A 709 -10.28 -19.82 23.14
C ALA A 709 -10.26 -20.19 21.65
N ALA A 710 -11.35 -19.92 20.92
CA ALA A 710 -11.44 -20.20 19.48
C ALA A 710 -10.41 -19.40 18.66
N LEU A 711 -10.24 -18.11 18.94
CA LEU A 711 -9.27 -17.23 18.26
C LEU A 711 -7.82 -17.60 18.53
N SER A 712 -7.56 -18.26 19.65
CA SER A 712 -6.22 -18.70 20.05
C SER A 712 -5.83 -20.07 19.47
N THR A 713 -6.72 -20.72 18.71
CA THR A 713 -6.43 -22.02 18.09
C THR A 713 -5.57 -21.90 16.84
N GLN A 714 -4.77 -22.93 16.56
CA GLN A 714 -4.12 -23.09 15.25
C GLN A 714 -5.15 -23.18 14.11
N GLN A 715 -6.37 -23.66 14.37
CA GLN A 715 -7.40 -23.69 13.35
C GLN A 715 -7.80 -22.28 12.88
N PHE A 716 -7.73 -21.27 13.76
CA PHE A 716 -7.96 -19.89 13.36
C PHE A 716 -6.80 -19.36 12.52
N LEU A 717 -5.56 -19.52 13.00
CA LEU A 717 -4.37 -18.86 12.44
C LEU A 717 -3.85 -19.44 11.12
N PHE A 718 -4.31 -20.61 10.69
CA PHE A 718 -3.76 -21.29 9.52
C PHE A 718 -4.73 -21.34 8.34
N VAL A 719 -4.16 -21.22 7.14
CA VAL A 719 -4.82 -21.42 5.86
C VAL A 719 -4.68 -22.91 5.50
N LYS A 720 -5.79 -23.63 5.57
CA LYS A 720 -5.87 -25.06 5.28
C LYS A 720 -6.20 -25.36 3.85
#